data_AF-A0A088T0X6-F1
#
_entry.id   AF-A0A088T0X6-F1
#
_cell.length_a   1.000
_cell.length_b   1.000
_cell.length_c   1.000
_cell.angle_alpha   90.00
_cell.angle_beta   90.00
_cell.angle_gamma   90.00
#
_symmetry.space_group_name_H-M   'P 1'
#
loop_
_entity.id
_entity.type
_entity.pdbx_description
1 polymer ?
#
loop_
_entity_poly.entity_id
_entity_poly.type
_entity_poly.pdbx_seq_one_letter_code
_entity_poly.pdbx_strand_id
1 'polypeptide(L)'
;MNKGTVIRAGIIFGLFVIILGAAWIVSSVKDKNDSAAISDPSEAYLTVGDYTVTNQELWERMLLNDGISYLTQYIEKEFFFASEIAEVTVDEVNEKIEFYKYGTNDETELADIFADEDVRAKLEKQFEDSMKAIDYDPSSIADLTRFVELEIAKENYVRAYVTNASDDDDLAITNDDLETYYEENYFGDVCAINLKFNSETEAKNVFNEFLLVPNYNSGWGLYDGTDGDIADLGTGDFDEDNTVQLTEEEVLTQFIKMYNYMNPSKPEVLETETEATICLSHTEEFTYNYNDMYEGQTLGSPYSLLANYMFDTLNFDDDGARFSFTLQGLGEFEILTYKVSQEEVPVFADLTQTELDDLKLEIVDSYMTTTIITNITSAVWDDAEFEIFEPILKIKHVANGGDEYNNSGSTEKIATINGTDITADMLFAYMEDKIGTYYTIDMMKTIMLLNSDAYTEIYEGETDYLNSSNETIVGHRDEFRTMKTAFGSGAYASYGFDNSIYSWDEFLILAFGADNENDAIFNLFVLGNLQAYLVGDTVDYAKAANLIQTQVDEYFNLDIVHLLVYTDMDNDLTPDEFNDYVDGLTGQDLLDYEAIKNEVESVIEDKLDDEMNFSEIVDEFNDSLIGDTENPWANAKAYGFHILTQDLSSTDSLTNINTTSYDEDFVAAVKDLYDEYVFLLGASATDVDELYDDELIQTNFGLHYLYSEQGSAFEMPTAVYSESDDLDSEYPIEANGDTLIPNAIQVGLYIEIETADQLGKATDAKLPTSVYQAIDAFYGATYDSYYSSGYYQVVAAQYILDNNGTYGTNNTDSIAYLNDVIGVLLDSTFPEGFIVD
;
A
#
# COMPACT_ATOMS: atom_id res chain seq x y z
N MET A 1 4.20 11.60 2.75
CA MET A 1 4.29 10.26 2.09
C MET A 1 3.16 9.41 2.66
N ASN A 2 2.10 9.18 1.87
CA ASN A 2 0.82 8.67 2.35
C ASN A 2 0.94 7.19 2.81
N LYS A 3 0.61 6.96 4.08
CA LYS A 3 0.86 5.74 4.87
C LYS A 3 -0.24 4.66 4.76
N GLY A 4 -1.32 4.88 4.00
CA GLY A 4 -2.50 4.00 4.00
C GLY A 4 -2.48 2.78 3.06
N THR A 5 -1.79 2.82 1.91
CA THR A 5 -2.18 1.96 0.77
C THR A 5 -1.22 0.82 0.42
N VAL A 6 0.00 0.78 0.98
CA VAL A 6 1.05 -0.17 0.48
C VAL A 6 1.32 -1.36 1.42
N ILE A 7 0.85 -1.36 2.67
CA ILE A 7 1.26 -2.40 3.65
C ILE A 7 0.16 -3.44 3.98
N ARG A 8 -1.13 -3.21 3.69
CA ARG A 8 -2.19 -4.15 4.12
C ARG A 8 -2.60 -5.25 3.13
N ALA A 9 -2.20 -5.16 1.86
CA ALA A 9 -2.43 -6.23 0.87
C ALA A 9 -1.18 -7.09 0.61
N GLY A 10 0.02 -6.54 0.84
CA GLY A 10 1.29 -7.16 0.42
C GLY A 10 1.82 -8.29 1.30
N ILE A 11 1.43 -8.35 2.58
CA ILE A 11 1.97 -9.32 3.55
C ILE A 11 1.14 -10.61 3.63
N ILE A 12 -0.15 -10.56 3.29
CA ILE A 12 -1.05 -11.73 3.36
C ILE A 12 -1.16 -12.45 2.00
N PHE A 13 -1.02 -11.74 0.87
CA PHE A 13 -1.08 -12.37 -0.47
C PHE A 13 0.29 -12.74 -1.06
N GLY A 14 1.41 -12.23 -0.50
CA GLY A 14 2.77 -12.50 -0.98
C GLY A 14 3.33 -13.89 -0.68
N LEU A 15 2.61 -14.72 0.08
CA LEU A 15 3.02 -16.08 0.48
C LEU A 15 2.33 -17.20 -0.31
N PHE A 16 1.49 -16.89 -1.30
CA PHE A 16 0.74 -17.89 -2.07
C PHE A 16 1.38 -18.20 -3.41
N VAL A 17 2.53 -18.87 -3.39
CA VAL A 17 3.02 -19.62 -4.55
C VAL A 17 2.32 -20.98 -4.57
N ILE A 18 1.39 -21.12 -5.53
CA ILE A 18 0.65 -22.33 -5.87
C ILE A 18 1.63 -23.46 -6.20
N ILE A 19 1.59 -24.55 -5.45
CA ILE A 19 2.10 -25.83 -5.92
C ILE A 19 1.11 -26.94 -5.58
N LEU A 20 0.46 -27.41 -6.63
CA LEU A 20 -0.54 -28.47 -6.65
C LEU A 20 0.09 -29.84 -6.86
N GLY A 21 -0.44 -30.89 -6.24
CA GLY A 21 -0.17 -32.30 -6.52
C GLY A 21 -1.01 -33.22 -5.62
N ALA A 22 -1.79 -34.16 -6.18
CA ALA A 22 -2.55 -35.14 -5.39
C ALA A 22 -2.20 -36.56 -5.81
N ALA A 23 -1.81 -37.34 -4.79
CA ALA A 23 -1.91 -38.79 -4.62
C ALA A 23 -1.89 -39.71 -5.86
N TRP A 24 -0.69 -40.17 -6.23
CA TRP A 24 -0.31 -41.60 -6.16
C TRP A 24 1.20 -41.73 -6.41
N ILE A 25 1.90 -42.46 -5.52
CA ILE A 25 3.22 -43.12 -5.69
C ILE A 25 4.40 -42.55 -4.88
N VAL A 26 4.91 -43.45 -4.04
CA VAL A 26 5.99 -43.34 -3.06
C VAL A 26 7.39 -43.25 -3.69
N SER A 27 8.21 -42.35 -3.11
CA SER A 27 9.67 -42.41 -2.87
C SER A 27 10.67 -42.06 -3.98
N SER A 28 11.41 -40.96 -3.75
CA SER A 28 12.80 -40.80 -4.25
C SER A 28 13.72 -39.86 -3.43
N VAL A 29 13.59 -39.77 -2.11
CA VAL A 29 14.63 -39.16 -1.26
C VAL A 29 15.48 -40.26 -0.63
N LYS A 30 16.82 -40.12 -0.67
CA LYS A 30 17.80 -41.14 -0.23
C LYS A 30 17.61 -41.64 1.21
N ASP A 31 16.93 -40.87 2.06
CA ASP A 31 16.74 -41.14 3.49
C ASP A 31 15.27 -41.38 3.90
N LYS A 32 14.31 -41.51 2.96
CA LYS A 32 12.87 -41.72 3.27
C LYS A 32 12.54 -43.02 4.05
N ASN A 33 13.53 -43.90 4.30
CA ASN A 33 13.29 -45.18 4.98
C ASN A 33 12.97 -45.04 6.47
N ASP A 34 13.30 -43.90 7.10
CA ASP A 34 13.03 -43.61 8.50
C ASP A 34 12.30 -42.24 8.62
N SER A 35 11.06 -42.16 8.12
CA SER A 35 10.16 -41.01 8.33
C SER A 35 9.04 -41.38 9.32
N ALA A 36 8.66 -40.43 10.16
CA ALA A 36 7.65 -40.64 11.18
C ALA A 36 6.25 -40.64 10.54
N ALA A 37 5.44 -41.63 10.91
CA ALA A 37 4.07 -41.76 10.41
C ALA A 37 3.06 -41.22 11.41
N ILE A 38 1.99 -40.61 10.92
CA ILE A 38 0.80 -40.31 11.71
C ILE A 38 0.09 -41.61 12.11
N SER A 39 -0.65 -41.57 13.22
CA SER A 39 -1.28 -42.75 13.83
C SER A 39 -2.45 -43.31 13.01
N ASP A 40 -3.21 -42.47 12.32
CA ASP A 40 -4.43 -42.85 11.58
C ASP A 40 -4.36 -42.48 10.08
N PRO A 41 -3.39 -43.01 9.31
CA PRO A 41 -3.08 -42.54 7.96
C PRO A 41 -4.17 -42.83 6.92
N SER A 42 -4.94 -43.92 7.10
CA SER A 42 -5.97 -44.34 6.15
C SER A 42 -7.37 -43.83 6.46
N GLU A 43 -7.54 -43.08 7.55
CA GLU A 43 -8.83 -42.50 7.91
C GLU A 43 -9.21 -41.39 6.91
N ALA A 44 -10.50 -41.29 6.61
CA ALA A 44 -11.02 -40.29 5.69
C ALA A 44 -11.05 -38.92 6.38
N TYR A 45 -10.29 -37.96 5.86
CA TYR A 45 -10.34 -36.58 6.29
C TYR A 45 -11.51 -35.84 5.63
N LEU A 46 -11.68 -35.99 4.31
CA LEU A 46 -12.78 -35.41 3.54
C LEU A 46 -13.34 -36.46 2.58
N THR A 47 -14.66 -36.57 2.52
CA THR A 47 -15.37 -37.38 1.52
C THR A 47 -16.28 -36.48 0.68
N VAL A 48 -16.14 -36.51 -0.65
CA VAL A 48 -16.98 -35.76 -1.60
C VAL A 48 -17.42 -36.71 -2.70
N GLY A 49 -18.71 -37.05 -2.74
CA GLY A 49 -19.23 -38.04 -3.68
C GLY A 49 -18.49 -39.39 -3.56
N ASP A 50 -17.84 -39.82 -4.65
CA ASP A 50 -17.03 -41.05 -4.71
C ASP A 50 -15.55 -40.84 -4.35
N TYR A 51 -15.15 -39.60 -4.04
CA TYR A 51 -13.77 -39.23 -3.73
C TYR A 51 -13.54 -39.17 -2.22
N THR A 52 -12.36 -39.58 -1.79
CA THR A 52 -11.94 -39.52 -0.40
C THR A 52 -10.51 -39.01 -0.33
N VAL A 53 -10.31 -37.96 0.45
CA VAL A 53 -9.01 -37.50 0.90
C VAL A 53 -8.75 -38.12 2.27
N THR A 54 -7.62 -38.78 2.42
CA THR A 54 -7.18 -39.42 3.67
C THR A 54 -6.28 -38.50 4.49
N ASN A 55 -6.15 -38.77 5.79
CA ASN A 55 -5.23 -38.04 6.67
C ASN A 55 -3.78 -38.09 6.16
N GLN A 56 -3.35 -39.21 5.57
CA GLN A 56 -1.99 -39.32 5.01
C GLN A 56 -1.79 -38.36 3.84
N GLU A 57 -2.75 -38.26 2.92
CA GLU A 57 -2.64 -37.37 1.76
C GLU A 57 -2.65 -35.90 2.18
N LEU A 58 -3.47 -35.55 3.18
CA LEU A 58 -3.46 -34.21 3.76
C LEU A 58 -2.12 -33.90 4.45
N TRP A 59 -1.63 -34.82 5.29
CA TRP A 59 -0.35 -34.66 6.00
C TRP A 59 0.81 -34.44 5.05
N GLU A 60 0.95 -35.28 4.01
CA GLU A 60 2.01 -35.17 3.02
C GLU A 60 1.97 -33.80 2.33
N ARG A 61 0.76 -33.31 2.00
CA ARG A 61 0.60 -32.02 1.36
C ARG A 61 0.95 -30.85 2.26
N MET A 62 0.49 -30.87 3.50
CA MET A 62 0.79 -29.83 4.49
C MET A 62 2.29 -29.81 4.80
N LEU A 63 2.90 -30.98 5.07
CA LEU A 63 4.32 -31.12 5.37
C LEU A 63 5.19 -30.59 4.23
N LEU A 64 4.83 -30.92 2.99
CA LEU A 64 5.57 -30.55 1.78
C LEU A 64 5.47 -29.07 1.42
N ASN A 65 4.45 -28.33 1.88
CA ASN A 65 4.27 -26.92 1.54
C ASN A 65 4.63 -26.01 2.71
N ASP A 66 4.06 -26.23 3.90
CA ASP A 66 4.22 -25.34 5.05
C ASP A 66 4.85 -26.00 6.28
N GLY A 67 5.19 -27.29 6.22
CA GLY A 67 5.61 -28.07 7.38
C GLY A 67 6.75 -27.46 8.21
N ILE A 68 7.73 -26.79 7.58
CA ILE A 68 8.83 -26.15 8.32
C ILE A 68 8.36 -24.89 9.07
N SER A 69 7.51 -24.08 8.45
CA SER A 69 6.96 -22.86 9.06
C SER A 69 6.10 -23.22 10.27
N TYR A 70 5.18 -24.17 10.11
CA TYR A 70 4.33 -24.62 11.22
C TYR A 70 5.11 -25.40 12.28
N LEU A 71 6.18 -26.12 11.95
CA LEU A 71 7.06 -26.71 12.96
C LEU A 71 7.73 -25.64 13.82
N THR A 72 8.27 -24.59 13.19
CA THR A 72 8.87 -23.45 13.90
C THR A 72 7.84 -22.76 14.79
N GLN A 73 6.67 -22.41 14.26
CA GLN A 73 5.60 -21.79 15.05
C GLN A 73 5.11 -22.68 16.19
N TYR A 74 4.96 -23.98 15.96
CA TYR A 74 4.59 -24.95 16.99
C TYR A 74 5.63 -24.98 18.12
N ILE A 75 6.92 -24.97 17.78
CA ILE A 75 8.01 -24.93 18.76
C ILE A 75 7.96 -23.64 19.58
N GLU A 76 7.79 -22.51 18.90
CA GLU A 76 7.71 -21.22 19.56
C GLU A 76 6.53 -21.13 20.52
N LYS A 77 5.33 -21.56 20.10
CA LYS A 77 4.13 -21.54 20.95
C LYS A 77 4.22 -22.50 22.13
N GLU A 78 4.64 -23.74 21.90
CA GLU A 78 4.54 -24.79 22.92
C GLU A 78 5.76 -24.90 23.84
N PHE A 79 6.93 -24.39 23.41
CA PHE A 79 8.19 -24.58 24.13
C PHE A 79 8.91 -23.30 24.51
N PHE A 80 8.92 -22.28 23.65
CA PHE A 80 9.70 -21.07 23.92
C PHE A 80 8.91 -19.99 24.64
N PHE A 81 7.71 -19.68 24.15
CA PHE A 81 6.91 -18.56 24.62
C PHE A 81 5.61 -19.00 25.30
N ALA A 82 5.52 -20.26 25.72
CA ALA A 82 4.31 -20.82 26.34
C ALA A 82 3.91 -20.08 27.63
N SER A 83 4.89 -19.57 28.40
CA SER A 83 4.62 -18.75 29.59
C SER A 83 4.03 -17.39 29.23
N GLU A 84 4.63 -16.72 28.26
CA GLU A 84 4.27 -15.38 27.81
C GLU A 84 2.90 -15.42 27.13
N ILE A 85 2.62 -16.45 26.30
CA ILE A 85 1.29 -16.71 25.72
C ILE A 85 0.23 -16.85 26.83
N ALA A 86 0.55 -17.54 27.93
CA ALA A 86 -0.40 -17.71 29.04
C ALA A 86 -0.66 -16.42 29.83
N GLU A 87 0.18 -15.40 29.65
CA GLU A 87 0.06 -14.08 30.28
C GLU A 87 -0.59 -13.03 29.37
N VAL A 88 -0.75 -13.31 28.06
CA VAL A 88 -1.43 -12.42 27.11
C VAL A 88 -2.83 -12.08 27.59
N THR A 89 -3.11 -10.79 27.66
CA THR A 89 -4.38 -10.22 28.12
C THR A 89 -5.31 -9.89 26.96
N VAL A 90 -6.61 -9.78 27.27
CA VAL A 90 -7.61 -9.35 26.27
C VAL A 90 -7.38 -7.90 25.84
N ASP A 91 -6.82 -7.06 26.70
CA ASP A 91 -6.55 -5.65 26.38
C ASP A 91 -5.43 -5.55 25.34
N GLU A 92 -4.32 -6.29 25.51
CA GLU A 92 -3.25 -6.38 24.50
C GLU A 92 -3.76 -6.97 23.17
N VAL A 93 -4.65 -7.96 23.23
CA VAL A 93 -5.28 -8.50 22.02
C VAL A 93 -6.10 -7.42 21.32
N ASN A 94 -6.94 -6.68 22.05
CA ASN A 94 -7.77 -5.63 21.43
C ASN A 94 -6.91 -4.52 20.82
N GLU A 95 -5.85 -4.08 21.52
CA GLU A 95 -4.92 -3.07 21.03
C GLU A 95 -4.20 -3.54 19.75
N LYS A 96 -3.73 -4.80 19.71
CA LYS A 96 -3.10 -5.35 18.50
C LYS A 96 -4.09 -5.51 17.34
N ILE A 97 -5.34 -5.89 17.63
CA ILE A 97 -6.39 -6.01 16.60
C ILE A 97 -6.81 -4.63 16.08
N GLU A 98 -6.90 -3.62 16.94
CA GLU A 98 -7.16 -2.23 16.55
C GLU A 98 -6.08 -1.73 15.58
N PHE A 99 -4.82 -1.96 15.92
CA PHE A 99 -3.70 -1.69 15.03
C PHE A 99 -3.82 -2.45 13.70
N TYR A 100 -4.16 -3.74 13.70
CA TYR A 100 -4.31 -4.47 12.43
C TYR A 100 -5.50 -4.00 11.58
N LYS A 101 -6.56 -3.54 12.23
CA LYS A 101 -7.75 -3.03 11.58
C LYS A 101 -7.55 -1.63 11.00
N TYR A 102 -6.93 -0.72 11.75
CA TYR A 102 -6.82 0.71 11.40
C TYR A 102 -5.41 1.18 11.07
N GLY A 103 -4.38 0.39 11.38
CA GLY A 103 -2.95 0.64 11.16
C GLY A 103 -2.32 1.62 12.14
N THR A 104 -3.05 1.97 13.17
CA THR A 104 -2.67 2.93 14.20
C THR A 104 -3.44 2.64 15.47
N ASN A 105 -2.84 3.02 16.59
CA ASN A 105 -3.48 3.06 17.90
C ASN A 105 -3.52 4.51 18.43
N ASP A 106 -3.13 5.49 17.59
CA ASP A 106 -3.18 6.90 17.96
C ASP A 106 -4.64 7.37 18.04
N GLU A 107 -5.01 8.01 19.16
CA GLU A 107 -6.40 8.42 19.40
C GLU A 107 -6.88 9.49 18.41
N THR A 108 -5.97 10.32 17.88
CA THR A 108 -6.29 11.39 16.92
C THR A 108 -6.52 10.78 15.54
N GLU A 109 -5.58 9.97 15.05
CA GLU A 109 -5.73 9.28 13.77
C GLU A 109 -6.97 8.36 13.77
N LEU A 110 -7.26 7.69 14.89
CA LEU A 110 -8.49 6.88 15.04
C LEU A 110 -9.75 7.75 15.01
N ALA A 111 -9.74 8.95 15.59
CA ALA A 111 -10.88 9.86 15.56
C ALA A 111 -11.20 10.29 14.13
N ASP A 112 -10.18 10.57 13.33
CA ASP A 112 -10.33 10.95 11.92
C ASP A 112 -10.89 9.77 11.10
N ILE A 113 -10.34 8.57 11.29
CA ILE A 113 -10.88 7.34 10.66
C ILE A 113 -12.34 7.11 11.07
N PHE A 114 -12.72 7.41 12.32
CA PHE A 114 -14.10 7.18 12.79
C PHE A 114 -15.08 8.27 12.38
N ALA A 115 -14.59 9.44 11.97
CA ALA A 115 -15.42 10.50 11.40
C ALA A 115 -15.89 10.14 9.98
N ASP A 116 -15.06 9.41 9.22
CA ASP A 116 -15.39 8.90 7.89
C ASP A 116 -15.92 7.45 7.96
N GLU A 117 -17.25 7.30 7.84
CA GLU A 117 -17.91 6.00 7.89
C GLU A 117 -17.49 5.07 6.74
N ASP A 118 -17.19 5.60 5.56
CA ASP A 118 -16.86 4.82 4.37
C ASP A 118 -15.42 4.29 4.46
N VAL A 119 -14.48 5.12 4.90
CA VAL A 119 -13.11 4.70 5.22
C VAL A 119 -13.12 3.65 6.34
N ARG A 120 -13.86 3.90 7.44
CA ARG A 120 -13.96 2.93 8.54
C ARG A 120 -14.51 1.59 8.05
N ALA A 121 -15.64 1.61 7.34
CA ALA A 121 -16.28 0.39 6.85
C ALA A 121 -15.38 -0.41 5.89
N LYS A 122 -14.62 0.30 5.03
CA LYS A 122 -13.65 -0.32 4.12
C LYS A 122 -12.52 -1.02 4.88
N LEU A 123 -11.93 -0.35 5.87
CA LEU A 123 -10.86 -0.92 6.69
C LEU A 123 -11.34 -2.12 7.52
N GLU A 124 -12.54 -2.02 8.11
CA GLU A 124 -13.15 -3.12 8.85
C GLU A 124 -13.42 -4.33 7.96
N LYS A 125 -13.99 -4.12 6.77
CA LYS A 125 -14.24 -5.19 5.80
C LYS A 125 -12.93 -5.86 5.35
N GLN A 126 -11.91 -5.08 5.02
CA GLN A 126 -10.60 -5.61 4.64
C GLN A 126 -10.00 -6.50 5.74
N PHE A 127 -10.08 -6.05 6.99
CA PHE A 127 -9.63 -6.85 8.13
C PHE A 127 -10.45 -8.15 8.26
N GLU A 128 -11.78 -8.07 8.23
CA GLU A 128 -12.66 -9.24 8.33
C GLU A 128 -12.40 -10.27 7.23
N ASP A 129 -12.26 -9.83 5.98
CA ASP A 129 -12.02 -10.70 4.83
C ASP A 129 -10.63 -11.35 4.94
N SER A 130 -9.63 -10.61 5.44
CA SER A 130 -8.31 -11.18 5.71
C SER A 130 -8.36 -12.29 6.76
N MET A 131 -9.16 -12.14 7.84
CA MET A 131 -9.30 -13.16 8.88
C MET A 131 -10.02 -14.41 8.36
N LYS A 132 -11.11 -14.23 7.62
CA LYS A 132 -11.86 -15.33 7.00
C LYS A 132 -11.00 -16.12 6.01
N ALA A 133 -10.12 -15.45 5.26
CA ALA A 133 -9.22 -16.09 4.31
C ALA A 133 -8.26 -17.11 4.96
N ILE A 134 -7.93 -16.92 6.24
CA ILE A 134 -7.02 -17.77 7.01
C ILE A 134 -7.71 -18.60 8.10
N ASP A 135 -9.04 -18.80 7.97
CA ASP A 135 -9.87 -19.64 8.87
C ASP A 135 -9.99 -19.11 10.31
N TYR A 136 -10.02 -17.77 10.46
CA TYR A 136 -10.32 -17.10 11.73
C TYR A 136 -11.67 -16.39 11.65
N ASP A 137 -12.52 -16.58 12.67
CA ASP A 137 -13.77 -15.83 12.82
C ASP A 137 -13.46 -14.45 13.42
N PRO A 138 -13.62 -13.35 12.66
CA PRO A 138 -13.30 -12.00 13.13
C PRO A 138 -14.22 -11.52 14.27
N SER A 139 -15.34 -12.21 14.52
CA SER A 139 -16.25 -11.94 15.64
C SER A 139 -15.93 -12.74 16.90
N SER A 140 -15.02 -13.71 16.80
CA SER A 140 -14.62 -14.61 17.89
C SER A 140 -13.35 -14.09 18.56
N ILE A 141 -13.47 -13.58 19.79
CA ILE A 141 -12.29 -13.15 20.57
C ILE A 141 -11.28 -14.29 20.76
N ALA A 142 -11.74 -15.55 20.82
CA ALA A 142 -10.85 -16.69 20.94
C ALA A 142 -9.99 -16.88 19.68
N ASP A 143 -10.55 -16.64 18.50
CA ASP A 143 -9.82 -16.74 17.24
C ASP A 143 -8.93 -15.52 17.04
N LEU A 144 -9.41 -14.32 17.36
CA LEU A 144 -8.57 -13.12 17.40
C LEU A 144 -7.37 -13.29 18.34
N THR A 145 -7.55 -13.86 19.54
CA THR A 145 -6.44 -14.17 20.44
C THR A 145 -5.45 -15.15 19.79
N ARG A 146 -5.93 -16.26 19.21
CA ARG A 146 -5.05 -17.26 18.56
C ARG A 146 -4.23 -16.67 17.41
N PHE A 147 -4.80 -15.69 16.70
CA PHE A 147 -4.16 -14.99 15.60
C PHE A 147 -2.96 -14.17 16.07
N VAL A 148 -3.09 -13.43 17.18
CA VAL A 148 -2.04 -12.48 17.63
C VAL A 148 -1.20 -12.94 18.83
N GLU A 149 -1.60 -13.97 19.57
CA GLU A 149 -0.99 -14.33 20.87
C GLU A 149 0.52 -14.60 20.79
N LEU A 150 1.01 -15.19 19.70
CA LEU A 150 2.44 -15.49 19.57
C LEU A 150 3.25 -14.22 19.33
N GLU A 151 2.71 -13.28 18.56
CA GLU A 151 3.37 -12.00 18.30
C GLU A 151 3.45 -11.18 19.58
N ILE A 152 2.32 -11.03 20.29
CA ILE A 152 2.28 -10.34 21.59
C ILE A 152 3.22 -11.02 22.59
N ALA A 153 3.24 -12.35 22.65
CA ALA A 153 4.14 -13.07 23.55
C ALA A 153 5.63 -12.82 23.24
N LYS A 154 6.01 -12.76 21.95
CA LYS A 154 7.38 -12.39 21.54
C LYS A 154 7.70 -10.96 21.93
N GLU A 155 6.79 -10.02 21.72
CA GLU A 155 6.96 -8.63 22.13
C GLU A 155 7.13 -8.49 23.64
N ASN A 156 6.30 -9.18 24.43
CA ASN A 156 6.40 -9.19 25.89
C ASN A 156 7.71 -9.80 26.38
N TYR A 157 8.17 -10.90 25.76
CA TYR A 157 9.47 -11.49 26.06
C TYR A 157 10.61 -10.51 25.79
N VAL A 158 10.61 -9.85 24.64
CA VAL A 158 11.66 -8.92 24.22
C VAL A 158 11.64 -7.66 25.08
N ARG A 159 10.46 -7.10 25.35
CA ARG A 159 10.27 -5.97 26.27
C ARG A 159 10.84 -6.29 27.65
N ALA A 160 10.54 -7.47 28.19
CA ALA A 160 11.08 -7.93 29.46
C ALA A 160 12.61 -8.11 29.42
N TYR A 161 13.15 -8.60 28.30
CA TYR A 161 14.59 -8.74 28.09
C TYR A 161 15.30 -7.39 28.12
N VAL A 162 14.87 -6.43 27.29
CA VAL A 162 15.47 -5.08 27.19
C VAL A 162 15.34 -4.34 28.52
N THR A 163 14.16 -4.39 29.16
CA THR A 163 13.93 -3.71 30.44
C THR A 163 14.89 -4.19 31.54
N ASN A 164 15.22 -5.49 31.54
CA ASN A 164 16.06 -6.15 32.54
C ASN A 164 17.49 -6.44 32.07
N ALA A 165 17.90 -5.91 30.92
CA ALA A 165 19.24 -6.09 30.37
C ALA A 165 20.30 -5.59 31.38
N SER A 166 21.33 -6.40 31.59
CA SER A 166 22.43 -6.05 32.50
C SER A 166 23.42 -5.12 31.83
N ASP A 167 24.15 -4.27 32.57
CA ASP A 167 25.13 -3.31 32.05
C ASP A 167 26.21 -3.85 31.07
N ASP A 168 26.41 -5.18 31.02
CA ASP A 168 27.32 -5.84 30.06
C ASP A 168 26.64 -6.24 28.72
N ASP A 169 25.34 -5.97 28.58
CA ASP A 169 24.50 -6.26 27.40
C ASP A 169 24.46 -5.04 26.46
N ASP A 170 24.52 -5.27 25.15
CA ASP A 170 24.50 -4.20 24.15
C ASP A 170 23.15 -3.45 24.10
N LEU A 171 22.08 -4.03 24.64
CA LEU A 171 20.76 -3.40 24.77
C LEU A 171 20.50 -2.82 26.17
N ALA A 172 21.51 -2.81 27.05
CA ALA A 172 21.38 -2.19 28.35
C ALA A 172 21.17 -0.69 28.21
N ILE A 173 20.03 -0.19 28.69
CA ILE A 173 19.74 1.24 28.75
C ILE A 173 20.53 1.84 29.92
N THR A 174 21.61 2.53 29.59
CA THR A 174 22.47 3.20 30.57
C THR A 174 21.94 4.59 30.92
N ASN A 175 22.51 5.19 31.96
CA ASN A 175 22.20 6.57 32.32
C ASN A 175 22.65 7.58 31.25
N ASP A 176 23.69 7.25 30.48
CA ASP A 176 24.18 8.09 29.38
C ASP A 176 23.20 7.99 28.18
N ASP A 177 22.58 6.83 27.95
CA ASP A 177 21.55 6.66 26.92
C ASP A 177 20.27 7.43 27.28
N LEU A 178 19.87 7.40 28.55
CA LEU A 178 18.76 8.22 29.06
C LEU A 178 19.04 9.71 28.88
N GLU A 179 20.25 10.17 29.21
CA GLU A 179 20.64 11.58 29.03
C GLU A 179 20.60 11.98 27.55
N THR A 180 21.16 11.15 26.67
CA THR A 180 21.16 11.40 25.21
C THR A 180 19.73 11.46 24.66
N TYR A 181 18.90 10.46 24.96
CA TYR A 181 17.51 10.43 24.49
C TYR A 181 16.72 11.62 25.02
N TYR A 182 16.90 12.00 26.29
CA TYR A 182 16.25 13.17 26.85
C TYR A 182 16.68 14.46 26.12
N GLU A 183 17.98 14.68 25.94
CA GLU A 183 18.50 15.87 25.26
C GLU A 183 18.09 15.96 23.78
N GLU A 184 17.84 14.82 23.13
CA GLU A 184 17.42 14.74 21.71
C GLU A 184 15.90 14.81 21.49
N ASN A 185 15.07 14.69 22.54
CA ASN A 185 13.61 14.63 22.39
C ASN A 185 12.86 15.64 23.27
N TYR A 186 13.53 16.26 24.25
CA TYR A 186 12.91 17.18 25.20
C TYR A 186 13.48 18.59 25.04
N PHE A 187 12.92 19.36 24.11
CA PHE A 187 13.42 20.70 23.79
C PHE A 187 12.69 21.85 24.51
N GLY A 188 11.47 21.60 25.01
CA GLY A 188 10.57 22.67 25.49
C GLY A 188 10.02 23.49 24.33
N ASP A 189 8.83 24.06 24.50
CA ASP A 189 8.14 24.76 23.41
C ASP A 189 8.95 25.97 22.93
N VAL A 190 9.06 26.13 21.61
CA VAL A 190 9.69 27.29 20.97
C VAL A 190 8.62 28.30 20.61
N CYS A 191 8.85 29.55 21.01
CA CYS A 191 8.12 30.67 20.43
C CYS A 191 8.91 31.26 19.27
N ALA A 192 8.32 31.30 18.07
CA ALA A 192 8.97 31.86 16.89
C ALA A 192 7.98 32.54 15.94
N ILE A 193 8.48 33.48 15.14
CA ILE A 193 7.74 34.05 14.01
C ILE A 193 8.33 33.46 12.72
N ASN A 194 7.50 32.79 11.95
CA ASN A 194 7.85 32.27 10.63
C ASN A 194 7.29 33.21 9.55
N LEU A 195 8.13 33.57 8.58
CA LEU A 195 7.74 34.24 7.35
C LEU A 195 7.82 33.21 6.22
N LYS A 196 6.67 32.89 5.64
CA LYS A 196 6.52 31.96 4.51
C LYS A 196 6.44 32.75 3.21
N PHE A 197 7.28 32.40 2.24
CA PHE A 197 7.23 32.91 0.87
C PHE A 197 7.06 31.75 -0.11
N ASN A 198 6.30 31.97 -1.18
CA ASN A 198 6.06 30.99 -2.24
C ASN A 198 7.23 30.93 -3.25
N SER A 199 8.12 31.93 -3.26
CA SER A 199 9.32 31.93 -4.10
C SER A 199 10.43 32.83 -3.55
N GLU A 200 11.68 32.62 -4.00
CA GLU A 200 12.78 33.54 -3.74
C GLU A 200 12.51 34.94 -4.31
N THR A 201 11.78 35.04 -5.43
CA THR A 201 11.41 36.31 -6.05
C THR A 201 10.41 37.07 -5.17
N GLU A 202 9.40 36.39 -4.63
CA GLU A 202 8.45 37.00 -3.68
C GLU A 202 9.20 37.53 -2.47
N ALA A 203 10.04 36.70 -1.85
CA ALA A 203 10.86 37.11 -0.71
C ALA A 203 11.67 38.38 -1.05
N LYS A 204 12.38 38.39 -2.19
CA LYS A 204 13.13 39.57 -2.64
C LYS A 204 12.24 40.81 -2.81
N ASN A 205 11.06 40.65 -3.40
CA ASN A 205 10.12 41.76 -3.62
C ASN A 205 9.58 42.32 -2.29
N VAL A 206 9.28 41.45 -1.31
CA VAL A 206 8.88 41.87 0.04
C VAL A 206 10.02 42.61 0.74
N PHE A 207 11.26 42.09 0.68
CA PHE A 207 12.41 42.80 1.24
C PHE A 207 12.61 44.19 0.62
N ASN A 208 12.40 44.32 -0.69
CA ASN A 208 12.44 45.60 -1.38
C ASN A 208 11.37 46.58 -0.86
N GLU A 209 10.14 46.12 -0.65
CA GLU A 209 9.03 46.94 -0.11
C GLU A 209 9.38 47.55 1.26
N PHE A 210 10.08 46.80 2.10
CA PHE A 210 10.51 47.24 3.43
C PHE A 210 11.91 47.90 3.45
N LEU A 211 12.55 48.10 2.29
CA LEU A 211 13.92 48.62 2.15
C LEU A 211 14.96 47.80 2.93
N LEU A 212 14.77 46.49 2.99
CA LEU A 212 15.62 45.57 3.75
C LEU A 212 16.62 44.88 2.84
N VAL A 213 17.83 44.68 3.36
CA VAL A 213 18.93 43.97 2.70
C VAL A 213 19.23 42.70 3.50
N PRO A 214 18.85 41.50 3.01
CA PRO A 214 19.15 40.26 3.71
C PRO A 214 20.66 39.97 3.67
N ASN A 215 21.16 39.23 4.66
CA ASN A 215 22.57 38.83 4.80
C ASN A 215 23.59 40.01 4.78
N TYR A 216 23.19 41.21 5.18
CA TYR A 216 24.10 42.34 5.39
C TYR A 216 24.88 42.13 6.70
N ASN A 217 26.20 41.98 6.60
CA ASN A 217 27.12 41.57 7.69
C ASN A 217 26.62 40.39 8.55
N SER A 218 26.11 39.33 7.93
CA SER A 218 25.50 38.18 8.64
C SER A 218 24.27 38.55 9.48
N GLY A 219 23.52 39.56 9.07
CA GLY A 219 22.25 39.98 9.65
C GLY A 219 21.40 40.70 8.60
N TRP A 220 20.51 41.61 9.02
CA TRP A 220 19.70 42.41 8.11
C TRP A 220 20.16 43.87 8.10
N GLY A 221 20.19 44.47 6.91
CA GLY A 221 20.45 45.89 6.71
C GLY A 221 19.17 46.66 6.38
N LEU A 222 19.11 47.92 6.77
CA LEU A 222 18.09 48.88 6.34
C LEU A 222 18.70 49.89 5.39
N TYR A 223 18.22 49.90 4.16
CA TYR A 223 18.65 50.82 3.11
C TYR A 223 18.00 52.19 3.28
N ASP A 224 18.76 53.26 3.09
CA ASP A 224 18.29 54.63 3.35
C ASP A 224 17.57 55.32 2.16
N GLY A 225 17.52 54.64 1.01
CA GLY A 225 16.82 55.12 -0.20
C GLY A 225 17.58 56.17 -1.01
N THR A 226 18.87 56.44 -0.72
CA THR A 226 19.58 57.60 -1.29
C THR A 226 20.22 57.38 -2.66
N ASP A 227 20.46 56.13 -3.04
CA ASP A 227 21.20 55.73 -4.26
C ASP A 227 20.31 55.15 -5.39
N GLY A 228 18.98 55.17 -5.23
CA GLY A 228 18.04 54.69 -6.25
C GLY A 228 16.91 53.87 -5.66
N ASP A 229 16.16 53.21 -6.54
CA ASP A 229 15.22 52.17 -6.14
C ASP A 229 16.03 50.93 -5.73
N ILE A 230 15.69 50.33 -4.58
CA ILE A 230 16.39 49.14 -4.07
C ILE A 230 16.30 47.96 -5.05
N ALA A 231 15.22 47.88 -5.84
CA ALA A 231 15.02 46.84 -6.84
C ALA A 231 16.05 46.89 -8.00
N ASP A 232 16.65 48.05 -8.24
CA ASP A 232 17.65 48.27 -9.29
C ASP A 232 19.10 48.05 -8.82
N LEU A 233 19.31 47.81 -7.52
CA LEU A 233 20.64 47.68 -6.90
C LEU A 233 21.10 46.22 -6.84
N GLY A 234 22.40 46.01 -7.10
CA GLY A 234 23.04 44.72 -6.87
C GLY A 234 23.54 44.57 -5.43
N THR A 235 23.82 43.33 -5.00
CA THR A 235 24.33 43.04 -3.64
C THR A 235 25.61 43.79 -3.26
N GLY A 236 26.43 44.18 -4.26
CA GLY A 236 27.66 44.95 -4.04
C GLY A 236 27.47 46.47 -3.93
N ASP A 237 26.23 46.97 -4.12
CA ASP A 237 25.90 48.40 -4.06
C ASP A 237 25.45 48.84 -2.65
N PHE A 238 25.29 47.88 -1.73
CA PHE A 238 24.96 48.14 -0.32
C PHE A 238 26.24 48.23 0.52
N ASP A 239 26.49 49.39 1.14
CA ASP A 239 27.66 49.63 1.98
C ASP A 239 27.33 50.45 3.24
N GLU A 240 28.35 50.86 3.99
CA GLU A 240 28.18 51.60 5.25
C GLU A 240 27.68 53.04 5.07
N ASP A 241 27.73 53.58 3.84
CA ASP A 241 27.28 54.94 3.55
C ASP A 241 25.78 55.01 3.24
N ASN A 242 25.17 53.91 2.76
CA ASN A 242 23.75 53.87 2.35
C ASN A 242 22.90 52.79 3.05
N THR A 243 23.50 51.89 3.82
CA THR A 243 22.79 50.79 4.51
C THR A 243 23.24 50.70 5.96
N VAL A 244 22.28 50.60 6.88
CA VAL A 244 22.54 50.49 8.33
C VAL A 244 22.22 49.07 8.81
N GLN A 245 23.16 48.43 9.50
CA GLN A 245 22.92 47.15 10.18
C GLN A 245 21.84 47.31 11.24
N LEU A 246 20.80 46.48 11.17
CA LEU A 246 19.76 46.42 12.20
C LEU A 246 20.23 45.66 13.43
N THR A 247 19.78 46.12 14.60
CA THR A 247 19.87 45.38 15.86
C THR A 247 18.80 44.29 15.94
N GLU A 248 18.96 43.31 16.85
CA GLU A 248 17.97 42.23 17.05
C GLU A 248 16.54 42.76 17.30
N GLU A 249 16.39 43.76 18.17
CA GLU A 249 15.09 44.40 18.46
C GLU A 249 14.48 45.08 17.22
N GLU A 250 15.33 45.69 16.38
CA GLU A 250 14.88 46.27 15.11
C GLU A 250 14.54 45.19 14.08
N VAL A 251 15.26 44.06 14.04
CA VAL A 251 14.94 42.91 13.18
C VAL A 251 13.60 42.31 13.58
N LEU A 252 13.33 42.09 14.87
CA LEU A 252 12.02 41.63 15.34
C LEU A 252 10.90 42.57 14.88
N THR A 253 11.12 43.89 14.98
CA THR A 253 10.14 44.88 14.51
C THR A 253 9.86 44.72 13.00
N GLN A 254 10.86 44.38 12.20
CA GLN A 254 10.69 44.13 10.77
C GLN A 254 10.01 42.78 10.49
N PHE A 255 10.33 41.73 11.25
CA PHE A 255 9.62 40.44 11.18
C PHE A 255 8.13 40.62 11.45
N ILE A 256 7.74 41.36 12.50
CA ILE A 256 6.33 41.64 12.80
C ILE A 256 5.65 42.37 11.64
N LYS A 257 6.31 43.39 11.07
CA LYS A 257 5.77 44.14 9.92
C LYS A 257 5.57 43.26 8.69
N MET A 258 6.56 42.45 8.37
CA MET A 258 6.49 41.51 7.25
C MET A 258 5.44 40.43 7.51
N TYR A 259 5.34 39.91 8.74
CA TYR A 259 4.33 38.92 9.11
C TYR A 259 2.91 39.47 8.91
N ASN A 260 2.61 40.65 9.44
CA ASN A 260 1.31 41.31 9.25
C ASN A 260 1.01 41.62 7.79
N TYR A 261 2.05 41.95 7.01
CA TYR A 261 1.92 42.21 5.57
C TYR A 261 1.59 40.94 4.79
N MET A 262 2.26 39.82 5.11
CA MET A 262 2.05 38.53 4.47
C MET A 262 0.80 37.80 4.94
N ASN A 263 0.28 38.12 6.14
CA ASN A 263 -0.85 37.45 6.75
C ASN A 263 -1.97 38.44 7.16
N PRO A 264 -2.51 39.25 6.23
CA PRO A 264 -3.47 40.31 6.55
C PRO A 264 -4.83 39.78 7.03
N SER A 265 -5.14 38.50 6.80
CA SER A 265 -6.35 37.83 7.31
C SER A 265 -6.23 37.40 8.77
N LYS A 266 -5.01 37.30 9.32
CA LYS A 266 -4.76 36.93 10.72
C LYS A 266 -4.83 38.17 11.63
N PRO A 267 -5.04 37.99 12.95
CA PRO A 267 -5.01 39.10 13.90
C PRO A 267 -3.68 39.88 13.83
N GLU A 268 -3.77 41.21 13.67
CA GLU A 268 -2.59 42.08 13.59
C GLU A 268 -1.75 42.02 14.87
N VAL A 269 -0.46 41.68 14.72
CA VAL A 269 0.54 41.73 15.79
C VAL A 269 1.02 43.17 15.93
N LEU A 270 0.99 43.74 17.14
CA LEU A 270 1.39 45.13 17.32
C LEU A 270 2.90 45.31 17.08
N GLU A 271 3.30 46.27 16.23
CA GLU A 271 4.72 46.58 15.97
C GLU A 271 5.51 47.02 17.23
N THR A 272 4.84 47.32 18.34
CA THR A 272 5.46 47.67 19.62
C THR A 272 5.64 46.48 20.57
N GLU A 273 5.21 45.28 20.17
CA GLU A 273 5.46 44.08 20.96
C GLU A 273 6.95 43.82 21.05
N THR A 274 7.35 43.27 22.19
CA THR A 274 8.75 42.92 22.46
C THR A 274 8.86 41.42 22.60
N GLU A 275 10.08 40.89 22.61
CA GLU A 275 10.36 39.47 22.87
C GLU A 275 9.67 38.95 24.14
N ALA A 276 9.50 39.82 25.14
CA ALA A 276 8.86 39.46 26.41
C ALA A 276 7.32 39.45 26.37
N THR A 277 6.68 39.97 25.32
CA THR A 277 5.22 40.11 25.24
C THR A 277 4.59 39.31 24.12
N ILE A 278 5.27 39.15 22.97
CA ILE A 278 4.66 38.57 21.77
C ILE A 278 4.13 37.15 21.97
N CYS A 279 4.92 36.28 22.59
CA CYS A 279 4.54 34.90 22.87
C CYS A 279 3.43 34.76 23.93
N LEU A 280 3.19 35.81 24.73
CA LEU A 280 2.10 35.84 25.71
C LEU A 280 0.79 36.36 25.09
N SER A 281 0.90 37.17 24.03
CA SER A 281 -0.24 37.77 23.32
C SER A 281 -0.75 36.87 22.19
N HIS A 282 0.12 36.06 21.59
CA HIS A 282 -0.10 35.27 20.36
C HIS A 282 0.42 33.83 20.51
N THR A 283 0.04 33.17 21.61
CA THR A 283 0.54 31.82 21.93
C THR A 283 0.08 30.78 20.92
N GLU A 284 -1.15 30.89 20.40
CA GLU A 284 -1.71 29.93 19.44
C GLU A 284 -1.01 30.02 18.07
N GLU A 285 -0.52 31.22 17.68
CA GLU A 285 0.07 31.44 16.35
C GLU A 285 1.58 31.19 16.30
N PHE A 286 2.29 31.36 17.43
CA PHE A 286 3.75 31.40 17.44
C PHE A 286 4.42 30.36 18.35
N THR A 287 3.66 29.50 19.03
CA THR A 287 4.22 28.45 19.88
C THR A 287 4.25 27.14 19.12
N TYR A 288 5.42 26.52 19.10
CA TYR A 288 5.69 25.28 18.38
C TYR A 288 6.24 24.25 19.37
N ASN A 289 5.74 23.02 19.27
CA ASN A 289 6.25 21.88 20.00
C ASN A 289 7.02 20.97 19.05
N TYR A 290 8.20 20.49 19.46
CA TYR A 290 9.05 19.69 18.57
C TYR A 290 8.37 18.38 18.15
N ASN A 291 7.72 17.69 19.08
CA ASN A 291 7.07 16.42 18.81
C ASN A 291 5.86 16.62 17.91
N ASP A 292 5.03 17.65 18.14
CA ASP A 292 3.89 17.96 17.26
C ASP A 292 4.35 18.25 15.82
N MET A 293 5.55 18.83 15.64
CA MET A 293 6.10 19.10 14.31
C MET A 293 6.80 17.89 13.65
N TYR A 294 7.07 16.82 14.40
CA TYR A 294 7.91 15.70 13.95
C TYR A 294 7.19 14.35 13.96
N GLU A 295 6.27 14.15 14.91
CA GLU A 295 5.44 12.96 15.05
C GLU A 295 4.45 12.85 13.88
N GLY A 296 4.19 11.63 13.40
CA GLY A 296 3.36 11.40 12.21
C GLY A 296 4.00 11.80 10.87
N GLN A 297 4.96 12.73 10.87
CA GLN A 297 5.61 13.26 9.67
C GLN A 297 6.57 12.26 9.01
N THR A 298 6.74 12.39 7.69
CA THR A 298 7.76 11.61 6.98
C THR A 298 9.12 12.27 7.11
N LEU A 299 10.15 11.49 7.39
CA LEU A 299 11.51 11.96 7.60
C LEU A 299 11.97 12.87 6.44
N GLY A 300 12.22 14.15 6.73
CA GLY A 300 12.56 15.15 5.72
C GLY A 300 11.36 15.89 5.10
N SER A 301 10.16 15.79 5.68
CA SER A 301 9.03 16.67 5.33
C SER A 301 9.40 18.14 5.60
N PRO A 302 8.84 19.11 4.85
CA PRO A 302 9.10 20.53 5.08
C PRO A 302 8.91 20.95 6.54
N TYR A 303 7.87 20.46 7.22
CA TYR A 303 7.61 20.78 8.63
C TYR A 303 8.66 20.23 9.59
N SER A 304 9.09 18.97 9.41
CA SER A 304 10.17 18.37 10.20
C SER A 304 11.51 19.08 10.00
N LEU A 305 11.77 19.59 8.80
CA LEU A 305 12.96 20.40 8.50
C LEU A 305 12.87 21.78 9.15
N LEU A 306 11.68 22.39 9.20
CA LEU A 306 11.44 23.63 9.93
C LEU A 306 11.68 23.44 11.43
N ALA A 307 11.20 22.34 12.02
CA ALA A 307 11.45 21.99 13.40
C ALA A 307 12.95 21.92 13.71
N ASN A 308 13.71 21.12 12.96
CA ASN A 308 15.17 21.03 13.16
C ASN A 308 15.87 22.39 13.01
N TYR A 309 15.42 23.23 12.08
CA TYR A 309 15.96 24.57 11.92
C TYR A 309 15.67 25.46 13.15
N MET A 310 14.43 25.45 13.64
CA MET A 310 14.00 26.25 14.79
C MET A 310 14.60 25.80 16.11
N PHE A 311 14.64 24.49 16.36
CA PHE A 311 15.02 23.93 17.65
C PHE A 311 16.54 23.76 17.77
N ASP A 312 17.21 23.27 16.72
CA ASP A 312 18.65 22.95 16.78
C ASP A 312 19.55 24.03 16.15
N THR A 313 19.10 24.65 15.05
CA THR A 313 19.96 25.59 14.29
C THR A 313 19.93 27.00 14.88
N LEU A 314 18.73 27.51 15.20
CA LEU A 314 18.57 28.81 15.85
C LEU A 314 18.75 28.68 17.37
N ASN A 315 19.61 29.51 17.95
CA ASN A 315 19.89 29.46 19.39
C ASN A 315 20.22 30.85 19.98
N PHE A 316 20.42 30.87 21.29
CA PHE A 316 20.67 32.09 22.07
C PHE A 316 22.14 32.26 22.48
N ASP A 317 23.05 31.45 21.94
CA ASP A 317 24.47 31.48 22.28
C ASP A 317 25.19 32.69 21.68
N ASP A 318 26.30 33.12 22.30
CA ASP A 318 27.08 34.30 21.89
C ASP A 318 27.63 34.20 20.44
N ASP A 319 27.78 32.98 19.91
CA ASP A 319 28.26 32.65 18.57
C ASP A 319 27.18 32.07 17.63
N GLY A 320 25.93 31.97 18.11
CA GLY A 320 24.77 31.55 17.33
C GLY A 320 23.97 32.71 16.74
N ALA A 321 22.95 32.38 15.96
CA ALA A 321 21.99 33.34 15.42
C ALA A 321 20.60 32.99 15.92
N ARG A 322 19.90 33.99 16.45
CA ARG A 322 18.51 33.87 16.91
C ARG A 322 17.50 33.90 15.75
N PHE A 323 17.90 34.40 14.59
CA PHE A 323 17.02 34.57 13.44
C PHE A 323 17.72 34.25 12.12
N SER A 324 16.92 33.93 11.11
CA SER A 324 17.38 33.69 9.74
C SER A 324 17.85 34.99 9.07
N PHE A 325 19.10 35.02 8.63
CA PHE A 325 19.63 36.08 7.76
C PHE A 325 19.82 35.63 6.31
N THR A 326 19.49 34.37 6.00
CA THR A 326 19.38 33.79 4.66
C THR A 326 18.11 32.97 4.57
N LEU A 327 17.48 32.95 3.38
CA LEU A 327 16.31 32.11 3.12
C LEU A 327 16.62 30.64 3.35
N GLN A 328 15.66 29.91 3.93
CA GLN A 328 15.70 28.47 4.08
C GLN A 328 14.68 27.86 3.11
N GLY A 329 15.15 27.18 2.06
CA GLY A 329 14.28 26.45 1.15
C GLY A 329 13.77 25.17 1.81
N LEU A 330 12.47 25.10 2.09
CA LEU A 330 11.78 23.97 2.72
C LEU A 330 10.63 23.52 1.81
N GLY A 331 10.85 22.44 1.06
CA GLY A 331 9.90 22.02 0.03
C GLY A 331 9.87 23.02 -1.13
N GLU A 332 8.68 23.53 -1.46
CA GLU A 332 8.49 24.56 -2.48
C GLU A 332 8.52 25.98 -1.88
N PHE A 333 8.60 26.12 -0.56
CA PHE A 333 8.57 27.40 0.14
C PHE A 333 9.97 27.89 0.53
N GLU A 334 10.09 29.21 0.61
CA GLU A 334 11.23 29.87 1.24
C GLU A 334 10.81 30.42 2.61
N ILE A 335 11.54 30.07 3.66
CA ILE A 335 11.20 30.41 5.04
C ILE A 335 12.28 31.28 5.69
N LEU A 336 11.85 32.25 6.49
CA LEU A 336 12.68 32.94 7.48
C LEU A 336 12.03 32.83 8.85
N THR A 337 12.85 32.57 9.87
CA THR A 337 12.37 32.40 11.24
C THR A 337 13.08 33.34 12.20
N TYR A 338 12.33 33.93 13.13
CA TYR A 338 12.87 34.61 14.31
C TYR A 338 12.49 33.83 15.56
N LYS A 339 13.48 33.22 16.24
CA LYS A 339 13.27 32.49 17.49
C LYS A 339 13.19 33.46 18.67
N VAL A 340 12.01 33.69 19.21
CA VAL A 340 11.79 34.68 20.28
C VAL A 340 12.24 34.12 21.63
N SER A 341 11.79 32.92 21.97
CA SER A 341 12.11 32.23 23.21
C SER A 341 11.98 30.72 23.05
N GLN A 342 12.53 29.96 24.01
CA GLN A 342 12.32 28.53 24.14
C GLN A 342 12.09 28.24 25.62
N GLU A 343 11.11 27.41 25.94
CA GLU A 343 10.85 26.99 27.32
C GLU A 343 12.07 26.26 27.89
N GLU A 344 12.48 26.63 29.09
CA GLU A 344 13.54 25.91 29.80
C GLU A 344 12.98 24.56 30.29
N VAL A 345 13.44 23.47 29.69
CA VAL A 345 13.23 22.13 30.23
C VAL A 345 14.17 21.88 31.42
N PRO A 346 13.77 21.07 32.41
CA PRO A 346 14.68 20.62 33.46
C PRO A 346 15.94 20.00 32.86
N VAL A 347 17.11 20.29 33.43
CA VAL A 347 18.31 19.56 33.03
C VAL A 347 18.17 18.11 33.45
N PHE A 348 18.68 17.18 32.65
CA PHE A 348 18.57 15.74 32.90
C PHE A 348 18.95 15.34 34.34
N ALA A 349 20.01 15.96 34.89
CA ALA A 349 20.49 15.71 36.26
C ALA A 349 19.49 16.05 37.38
N ASP A 350 18.44 16.81 37.09
CA ASP A 350 17.41 17.22 38.05
C ASP A 350 16.12 16.39 37.95
N LEU A 351 16.03 15.44 37.00
CA LEU A 351 14.89 14.53 36.87
C LEU A 351 14.72 13.65 38.12
N THR A 352 13.46 13.39 38.49
CA THR A 352 13.10 12.46 39.56
C THR A 352 13.24 11.02 39.10
N GLN A 353 13.33 10.09 40.06
CA GLN A 353 13.41 8.66 39.71
C GLN A 353 12.18 8.18 38.92
N THR A 354 11.00 8.74 39.17
CA THR A 354 9.80 8.38 38.41
C THR A 354 9.90 8.85 36.96
N GLU A 355 10.36 10.08 36.72
CA GLU A 355 10.59 10.60 35.36
C GLU A 355 11.68 9.79 34.63
N LEU A 356 12.75 9.38 35.32
CA LEU A 356 13.77 8.49 34.74
C LEU A 356 13.24 7.09 34.43
N ASP A 357 12.36 6.54 35.27
CA ASP A 357 11.73 5.24 35.05
C ASP A 357 10.76 5.30 33.85
N ASP A 358 10.01 6.40 33.69
CA ASP A 358 9.11 6.65 32.56
C ASP A 358 9.91 6.85 31.25
N LEU A 359 10.95 7.68 31.27
CA LEU A 359 11.87 7.87 30.14
C LEU A 359 12.51 6.54 29.69
N LYS A 360 12.85 5.67 30.65
CA LYS A 360 13.37 4.34 30.33
C LYS A 360 12.34 3.51 29.57
N LEU A 361 11.05 3.60 29.91
CA LEU A 361 10.00 2.87 29.20
C LEU A 361 9.82 3.40 27.76
N GLU A 362 9.90 4.71 27.54
CA GLU A 362 9.89 5.30 26.19
C GLU A 362 11.04 4.79 25.32
N ILE A 363 12.26 4.69 25.88
CA ILE A 363 13.39 4.08 25.17
C ILE A 363 13.12 2.59 24.89
N VAL A 364 12.56 1.85 25.84
CA VAL A 364 12.18 0.45 25.62
C VAL A 364 11.20 0.34 24.45
N ASP A 365 10.18 1.20 24.38
CA ASP A 365 9.23 1.26 23.27
C ASP A 365 9.93 1.56 21.94
N SER A 366 10.87 2.50 21.93
CA SER A 366 11.67 2.81 20.73
C SER A 366 12.51 1.61 20.24
N TYR A 367 12.87 0.69 21.15
CA TYR A 367 13.61 -0.53 20.83
C TYR A 367 12.71 -1.67 20.34
N MET A 368 11.38 -1.58 20.47
CA MET A 368 10.42 -2.61 20.03
C MET A 368 10.24 -2.66 18.50
N THR A 369 11.35 -2.55 17.77
CA THR A 369 11.39 -2.69 16.31
C THR A 369 11.41 -4.17 15.90
N THR A 370 10.90 -4.46 14.69
CA THR A 370 10.94 -5.82 14.11
C THR A 370 12.34 -6.43 14.12
N THR A 371 13.38 -5.61 13.91
CA THR A 371 14.79 -6.06 13.92
C THR A 371 15.23 -6.55 15.30
N ILE A 372 14.95 -5.79 16.36
CA ILE A 372 15.32 -6.17 17.72
C ILE A 372 14.53 -7.39 18.18
N ILE A 373 13.22 -7.41 17.90
CA ILE A 373 12.37 -8.57 18.19
C ILE A 373 12.93 -9.82 17.52
N THR A 374 13.27 -9.74 16.22
CA THR A 374 13.85 -10.87 15.47
C THR A 374 15.20 -11.32 16.04
N ASN A 375 16.09 -10.38 16.38
CA ASN A 375 17.41 -10.72 16.92
C ASN A 375 17.33 -11.43 18.27
N ILE A 376 16.52 -10.91 19.19
CA ILE A 376 16.36 -11.48 20.53
C ILE A 376 15.61 -12.82 20.47
N THR A 377 14.57 -12.94 19.65
CA THR A 377 13.89 -14.23 19.47
C THR A 377 14.77 -15.27 18.76
N SER A 378 15.67 -14.86 17.87
CA SER A 378 16.67 -15.76 17.27
C SER A 378 17.69 -16.27 18.29
N ALA A 379 18.08 -15.45 19.28
CA ALA A 379 18.98 -15.90 20.35
C ALA A 379 18.36 -17.03 21.20
N VAL A 380 17.02 -17.04 21.37
CA VAL A 380 16.30 -18.15 22.02
C VAL A 380 16.47 -19.45 21.22
N TRP A 381 16.44 -19.37 19.88
CA TRP A 381 16.72 -20.50 19.00
C TRP A 381 18.18 -20.97 19.11
N ASP A 382 19.14 -20.04 19.15
CA ASP A 382 20.58 -20.34 19.25
C ASP A 382 20.94 -21.07 20.56
N ASP A 383 20.25 -20.75 21.66
CA ASP A 383 20.45 -21.40 22.96
C ASP A 383 19.77 -22.79 23.05
N ALA A 384 18.90 -23.13 22.11
CA ALA A 384 18.13 -24.37 22.13
C ALA A 384 18.82 -25.52 21.38
N GLU A 385 18.72 -26.74 21.94
CA GLU A 385 19.16 -27.95 21.25
C GLU A 385 18.07 -28.42 20.27
N PHE A 386 18.09 -27.89 19.05
CA PHE A 386 17.15 -28.23 17.98
C PHE A 386 17.75 -29.17 16.92
N GLU A 387 17.04 -30.25 16.59
CA GLU A 387 17.42 -31.18 15.51
C GLU A 387 16.19 -31.69 14.76
N ILE A 388 16.24 -31.65 13.42
CA ILE A 388 15.17 -32.16 12.54
C ILE A 388 15.54 -33.56 12.05
N PHE A 389 14.58 -34.49 12.13
CA PHE A 389 14.71 -35.86 11.65
C PHE A 389 13.94 -36.10 10.33
N GLU A 390 12.83 -35.39 10.12
CA GLU A 390 12.01 -35.55 8.89
C GLU A 390 12.77 -35.07 7.64
N PRO A 391 13.06 -35.96 6.66
CA PRO A 391 13.87 -35.61 5.49
C PRO A 391 13.41 -34.39 4.69
N ILE A 392 12.10 -34.23 4.46
CA ILE A 392 11.58 -33.08 3.70
C ILE A 392 11.85 -31.77 4.45
N LEU A 393 11.64 -31.77 5.77
CA LEU A 393 11.88 -30.61 6.61
C LEU A 393 13.36 -30.25 6.72
N LYS A 394 14.27 -31.24 6.73
CA LYS A 394 15.72 -30.98 6.68
C LYS A 394 16.12 -30.20 5.43
N ILE A 395 15.63 -30.61 4.27
CA ILE A 395 15.93 -29.96 2.98
C ILE A 395 15.44 -28.51 3.00
N LYS A 396 14.20 -28.30 3.45
CA LYS A 396 13.61 -26.95 3.55
C LYS A 396 14.32 -26.06 4.57
N HIS A 397 14.71 -26.62 5.71
CA HIS A 397 15.44 -25.88 6.73
C HIS A 397 16.77 -25.34 6.18
N VAL A 398 17.54 -26.18 5.48
CA VAL A 398 18.80 -25.76 4.83
C VAL A 398 18.54 -24.72 3.74
N ALA A 399 17.49 -24.90 2.92
CA ALA A 399 17.12 -23.94 1.88
C ALA A 399 16.75 -22.56 2.46
N ASN A 400 16.20 -22.54 3.67
CA ASN A 400 15.86 -21.32 4.42
C ASN A 400 17.05 -20.77 5.23
N GLY A 401 18.28 -21.23 4.96
CA GLY A 401 19.51 -20.73 5.59
C GLY A 401 19.89 -21.42 6.90
N GLY A 402 19.17 -22.48 7.28
CA GLY A 402 19.46 -23.28 8.47
C GLY A 402 20.61 -24.28 8.30
N ASP A 403 20.99 -24.92 9.40
CA ASP A 403 22.10 -25.87 9.45
C ASP A 403 21.75 -27.27 8.91
N GLU A 404 22.74 -27.97 8.35
CA GLU A 404 22.54 -29.34 7.86
C GLU A 404 22.55 -30.37 9.01
N TYR A 405 21.46 -31.13 9.15
CA TYR A 405 21.35 -32.23 10.11
C TYR A 405 21.78 -33.59 9.51
N ASN A 406 22.85 -34.16 10.07
CA ASN A 406 23.49 -35.39 9.58
C ASN A 406 22.92 -36.70 10.18
N ASN A 407 21.70 -36.69 10.72
CA ASN A 407 21.01 -37.89 11.21
C ASN A 407 20.34 -38.68 10.08
N SER A 408 20.07 -39.97 10.35
CA SER A 408 19.46 -40.91 9.39
C SER A 408 17.92 -40.85 9.32
N GLY A 409 17.29 -39.85 9.94
CA GLY A 409 15.84 -39.82 10.14
C GLY A 409 15.36 -40.62 11.36
N SER A 410 14.04 -40.64 11.57
CA SER A 410 13.36 -41.39 12.62
C SER A 410 11.94 -41.77 12.21
N THR A 411 11.53 -42.99 12.58
CA THR A 411 10.15 -43.47 12.40
C THR A 411 9.21 -43.06 13.55
N GLU A 412 9.74 -42.49 14.63
CA GLU A 412 8.99 -42.14 15.83
C GLU A 412 8.80 -40.62 16.01
N LYS A 413 9.69 -39.80 15.43
CA LYS A 413 9.72 -38.35 15.65
C LYS A 413 10.14 -37.58 14.41
N ILE A 414 9.64 -36.36 14.28
CA ILE A 414 9.96 -35.44 13.18
C ILE A 414 11.07 -34.46 13.57
N ALA A 415 11.17 -34.11 14.85
CA ALA A 415 12.15 -33.16 15.38
C ALA A 415 12.39 -33.41 16.88
N THR A 416 13.44 -32.81 17.43
CA THR A 416 13.64 -32.66 18.86
C THR A 416 13.96 -31.23 19.22
N ILE A 417 13.45 -30.78 20.36
CA ILE A 417 13.81 -29.50 20.96
C ILE A 417 14.14 -29.69 22.44
N ASN A 418 15.35 -29.29 22.86
CA ASN A 418 15.82 -29.41 24.25
C ASN A 418 15.63 -30.83 24.85
N GLY A 419 15.85 -31.86 24.01
CA GLY A 419 15.68 -33.26 24.38
C GLY A 419 14.23 -33.76 24.44
N THR A 420 13.24 -32.93 24.09
CA THR A 420 11.84 -33.34 23.93
C THR A 420 11.56 -33.76 22.49
N ASP A 421 10.92 -34.91 22.31
CA ASP A 421 10.56 -35.41 20.98
C ASP A 421 9.26 -34.76 20.48
N ILE A 422 9.25 -34.30 19.23
CA ILE A 422 8.07 -33.84 18.50
C ILE A 422 7.68 -34.93 17.52
N THR A 423 6.44 -35.42 17.61
CA THR A 423 5.93 -36.52 16.77
C THR A 423 5.19 -36.00 15.54
N ALA A 424 4.97 -36.88 14.55
CA ALA A 424 4.15 -36.54 13.37
C ALA A 424 2.72 -36.18 13.78
N ASP A 425 2.12 -36.90 14.74
CA ASP A 425 0.76 -36.60 15.23
C ASP A 425 0.65 -35.22 15.89
N MET A 426 1.69 -34.78 16.61
CA MET A 426 1.70 -33.46 17.26
C MET A 426 1.66 -32.34 16.22
N LEU A 427 2.52 -32.42 15.21
CA LEU A 427 2.54 -31.41 14.15
C LEU A 427 1.32 -31.53 13.23
N PHE A 428 0.87 -32.74 12.90
CA PHE A 428 -0.33 -32.94 12.09
C PHE A 428 -1.56 -32.30 12.74
N ALA A 429 -1.80 -32.55 14.03
CA ALA A 429 -2.92 -31.94 14.75
C ALA A 429 -2.83 -30.40 14.78
N TYR A 430 -1.61 -29.86 14.93
CA TYR A 430 -1.40 -28.40 14.91
C TYR A 430 -1.69 -27.79 13.54
N MET A 431 -1.25 -28.43 12.46
CA MET A 431 -1.48 -27.96 11.09
C MET A 431 -2.94 -28.19 10.65
N GLU A 432 -3.53 -29.32 10.99
CA GLU A 432 -4.92 -29.67 10.67
C GLU A 432 -5.90 -28.59 11.16
N ASP A 433 -5.71 -28.11 12.39
CA ASP A 433 -6.52 -27.07 13.04
C ASP A 433 -6.35 -25.66 12.44
N LYS A 434 -5.34 -25.44 11.57
CA LYS A 434 -5.01 -24.11 11.04
C LYS A 434 -5.16 -24.01 9.53
N ILE A 435 -4.82 -25.08 8.81
CA ILE A 435 -4.76 -25.10 7.34
C ILE A 435 -5.36 -26.36 6.73
N GLY A 436 -5.85 -27.30 7.55
CA GLY A 436 -6.39 -28.57 7.07
C GLY A 436 -7.53 -28.40 6.06
N THR A 437 -8.53 -27.57 6.39
CA THR A 437 -9.67 -27.30 5.49
C THR A 437 -9.20 -26.62 4.21
N TYR A 438 -8.32 -25.61 4.29
CA TYR A 438 -7.78 -24.92 3.11
C TYR A 438 -7.09 -25.89 2.13
N TYR A 439 -6.22 -26.78 2.63
CA TYR A 439 -5.55 -27.76 1.78
C TYR A 439 -6.52 -28.72 1.08
N THR A 440 -7.70 -28.97 1.64
CA THR A 440 -8.71 -29.77 0.93
C THR A 440 -9.30 -29.09 -0.29
N ILE A 441 -9.36 -27.77 -0.34
CA ILE A 441 -9.79 -27.02 -1.55
C ILE A 441 -8.79 -27.28 -2.68
N ASP A 442 -7.50 -27.14 -2.38
CA ASP A 442 -6.43 -27.34 -3.36
C ASP A 442 -6.32 -28.81 -3.83
N MET A 443 -6.50 -29.75 -2.91
CA MET A 443 -6.58 -31.18 -3.24
C MET A 443 -7.81 -31.50 -4.09
N MET A 444 -8.98 -30.92 -3.78
CA MET A 444 -10.21 -31.14 -4.55
C MET A 444 -10.08 -30.61 -5.97
N LYS A 445 -9.49 -29.42 -6.16
CA LYS A 445 -9.16 -28.88 -7.49
C LYS A 445 -8.36 -29.89 -8.33
N THR A 446 -7.36 -30.52 -7.72
CA THR A 446 -6.54 -31.54 -8.39
C THR A 446 -7.37 -32.79 -8.76
N ILE A 447 -8.20 -33.26 -7.83
CA ILE A 447 -9.08 -34.42 -8.05
C ILE A 447 -10.06 -34.13 -9.20
N MET A 448 -10.69 -32.96 -9.22
CA MET A 448 -11.61 -32.55 -10.29
C MET A 448 -10.92 -32.56 -11.66
N LEU A 449 -9.71 -32.01 -11.75
CA LEU A 449 -8.93 -31.98 -12.99
C LEU A 449 -8.59 -33.38 -13.50
N LEU A 450 -8.08 -34.25 -12.63
CA LEU A 450 -7.72 -35.63 -12.99
C LEU A 450 -8.91 -36.50 -13.39
N ASN A 451 -10.11 -36.14 -12.94
CA ASN A 451 -11.34 -36.85 -13.28
C ASN A 451 -12.16 -36.17 -14.38
N SER A 452 -11.63 -35.10 -14.99
CA SER A 452 -12.29 -34.38 -16.06
C SER A 452 -12.24 -35.13 -17.40
N ASP A 453 -13.21 -34.85 -18.27
CA ASP A 453 -13.19 -35.33 -19.66
C ASP A 453 -11.96 -34.82 -20.41
N ALA A 454 -11.49 -33.61 -20.08
CA ALA A 454 -10.29 -33.00 -20.66
C ALA A 454 -9.02 -33.82 -20.36
N TYR A 455 -8.86 -34.31 -19.13
CA TYR A 455 -7.75 -35.19 -18.78
C TYR A 455 -7.78 -36.49 -19.60
N THR A 456 -8.97 -37.06 -19.77
CA THR A 456 -9.15 -38.27 -20.60
C THR A 456 -8.89 -37.98 -22.08
N GLU A 457 -9.30 -36.83 -22.60
CA GLU A 457 -9.11 -36.44 -24.01
C GLU A 457 -7.62 -36.20 -24.33
N ILE A 458 -6.91 -35.45 -23.49
CA ILE A 458 -5.54 -35.00 -23.74
C ILE A 458 -4.53 -36.09 -23.38
N TYR A 459 -4.74 -36.76 -22.24
CA TYR A 459 -3.77 -37.66 -21.63
C TYR A 459 -4.17 -39.14 -21.71
N GLU A 460 -5.35 -39.47 -22.28
CA GLU A 460 -5.88 -40.84 -22.38
C GLU A 460 -6.02 -41.56 -21.01
N GLY A 461 -6.07 -40.78 -19.92
CA GLY A 461 -6.08 -41.31 -18.55
C GLY A 461 -4.73 -41.86 -18.07
N GLU A 462 -3.63 -41.62 -18.80
CA GLU A 462 -2.28 -42.06 -18.43
C GLU A 462 -1.73 -41.21 -17.27
N THR A 463 -1.29 -41.88 -16.18
CA THR A 463 -0.71 -41.25 -14.98
C THR A 463 0.78 -41.55 -14.79
N ASP A 464 1.35 -42.46 -15.59
CA ASP A 464 2.80 -42.71 -15.64
C ASP A 464 3.43 -41.78 -16.69
N TYR A 465 3.67 -40.54 -16.30
CA TYR A 465 4.19 -39.49 -17.17
C TYR A 465 5.63 -39.77 -17.64
N LEU A 466 6.36 -40.62 -16.91
CA LEU A 466 7.73 -41.00 -17.27
C LEU A 466 7.77 -42.01 -18.41
N ASN A 467 6.84 -42.97 -18.44
CA ASN A 467 6.86 -44.08 -19.39
C ASN A 467 5.74 -44.06 -20.44
N SER A 468 4.78 -43.13 -20.35
CA SER A 468 3.68 -43.03 -21.31
C SER A 468 4.18 -42.80 -22.76
N SER A 469 3.38 -43.34 -23.69
CA SER A 469 3.52 -43.15 -25.14
C SER A 469 2.60 -42.07 -25.71
N ASN A 470 1.77 -41.42 -24.88
CA ASN A 470 0.96 -40.28 -25.28
C ASN A 470 1.88 -39.14 -25.78
N GLU A 471 1.56 -38.54 -26.92
CA GLU A 471 2.43 -37.57 -27.61
C GLU A 471 2.60 -36.29 -26.79
N THR A 472 1.55 -35.80 -26.13
CA THR A 472 1.59 -34.64 -25.24
C THR A 472 2.51 -34.90 -24.05
N ILE A 473 2.38 -36.05 -23.38
CA ILE A 473 3.27 -36.44 -22.27
C ILE A 473 4.72 -36.58 -22.74
N VAL A 474 4.95 -37.10 -23.94
CA VAL A 474 6.30 -37.19 -24.52
C VAL A 474 6.92 -35.80 -24.66
N GLY A 475 6.15 -34.81 -25.11
CA GLY A 475 6.56 -33.40 -25.18
C GLY A 475 6.94 -32.85 -23.81
N HIS A 476 6.04 -32.97 -22.82
CA HIS A 476 6.28 -32.55 -21.43
C HIS A 476 7.56 -33.14 -20.85
N ARG A 477 7.80 -34.43 -21.11
CA ARG A 477 9.02 -35.12 -20.66
C ARG A 477 10.28 -34.61 -21.35
N ASP A 478 10.21 -34.17 -22.61
CA ASP A 478 11.35 -33.60 -23.33
C ASP A 478 11.68 -32.18 -22.84
N GLU A 479 10.66 -31.38 -22.52
CA GLU A 479 10.82 -30.10 -21.83
C GLU A 479 11.42 -30.28 -20.43
N PHE A 480 10.89 -31.21 -19.64
CA PHE A 480 11.42 -31.55 -18.32
C PHE A 480 12.89 -32.02 -18.35
N ARG A 481 13.29 -32.79 -19.37
CA ARG A 481 14.70 -33.18 -19.58
C ARG A 481 15.61 -31.98 -19.88
N THR A 482 15.07 -30.98 -20.58
CA THR A 482 15.80 -29.74 -20.85
C THR A 482 16.03 -28.99 -19.55
N MET A 483 15.02 -28.89 -18.69
CA MET A 483 15.13 -28.33 -17.34
C MET A 483 16.17 -29.07 -16.48
N LYS A 484 16.14 -30.40 -16.47
CA LYS A 484 17.14 -31.23 -15.78
C LYS A 484 18.56 -30.97 -16.27
N THR A 485 18.73 -30.80 -17.59
CA THR A 485 20.02 -30.48 -18.19
C THR A 485 20.47 -29.07 -17.81
N ALA A 486 19.55 -28.09 -17.79
CA ALA A 486 19.82 -26.72 -17.39
C ALA A 486 20.28 -26.65 -15.93
N PHE A 487 19.59 -27.34 -15.01
CA PHE A 487 20.01 -27.49 -13.62
C PHE A 487 21.41 -28.11 -13.51
N GLY A 488 21.65 -29.24 -14.18
CA GLY A 488 22.97 -29.88 -14.21
C GLY A 488 24.09 -29.02 -14.81
N SER A 489 23.76 -27.94 -15.53
CA SER A 489 24.70 -26.96 -16.07
C SER A 489 24.89 -25.71 -15.20
N GLY A 490 24.15 -25.59 -14.10
CA GLY A 490 24.22 -24.47 -13.16
C GLY A 490 23.33 -23.28 -13.54
N ALA A 491 22.36 -23.47 -14.45
CA ALA A 491 21.51 -22.38 -14.95
C ALA A 491 20.62 -21.75 -13.87
N TYR A 492 20.36 -22.45 -12.76
CA TYR A 492 19.51 -21.98 -11.67
C TYR A 492 20.26 -21.42 -10.46
N ALA A 493 21.60 -21.36 -10.49
CA ALA A 493 22.40 -20.91 -9.36
C ALA A 493 22.12 -19.42 -8.99
N SER A 494 21.79 -18.58 -9.97
CA SER A 494 21.40 -17.18 -9.72
C SER A 494 20.07 -17.04 -8.98
N TYR A 495 19.24 -18.09 -9.00
CA TYR A 495 17.97 -18.16 -8.28
C TYR A 495 18.10 -18.92 -6.95
N GLY A 496 19.33 -19.16 -6.47
CA GLY A 496 19.59 -19.86 -5.21
C GLY A 496 19.69 -21.38 -5.33
N PHE A 497 19.45 -21.97 -6.51
CA PHE A 497 19.48 -23.43 -6.71
C PHE A 497 20.77 -23.88 -7.41
N ASP A 498 21.87 -23.93 -6.64
CA ASP A 498 23.16 -24.40 -7.13
C ASP A 498 23.24 -25.94 -7.12
N ASN A 499 23.61 -26.54 -8.27
CA ASN A 499 23.73 -27.99 -8.43
C ASN A 499 24.93 -28.63 -7.71
N SER A 500 25.81 -27.82 -7.13
CA SER A 500 26.88 -28.26 -6.23
C SER A 500 26.41 -28.38 -4.78
N ILE A 501 25.29 -27.74 -4.44
CA ILE A 501 24.66 -27.75 -3.12
C ILE A 501 23.49 -28.74 -3.12
N TYR A 502 22.58 -28.60 -4.08
CA TYR A 502 21.37 -29.41 -4.18
C TYR A 502 21.51 -30.50 -5.24
N SER A 503 20.97 -31.68 -4.92
CA SER A 503 20.68 -32.72 -5.90
C SER A 503 19.45 -32.35 -6.75
N TRP A 504 19.26 -33.08 -7.86
CA TRP A 504 18.08 -32.90 -8.69
C TRP A 504 16.78 -33.13 -7.92
N ASP A 505 16.73 -34.16 -7.08
CA ASP A 505 15.51 -34.50 -6.33
C ASP A 505 15.20 -33.42 -5.26
N GLU A 506 16.22 -32.88 -4.60
CA GLU A 506 16.06 -31.72 -3.68
C GLU A 506 15.60 -30.46 -4.42
N PHE A 507 16.13 -30.23 -5.63
CA PHE A 507 15.66 -29.13 -6.46
C PHE A 507 14.17 -29.28 -6.84
N LEU A 508 13.70 -30.48 -7.16
CA LEU A 508 12.27 -30.71 -7.46
C LEU A 508 11.37 -30.41 -6.25
N ILE A 509 11.80 -30.81 -5.05
CA ILE A 509 11.07 -30.52 -3.81
C ILE A 509 11.01 -29.01 -3.56
N LEU A 510 12.15 -28.32 -3.65
CA LEU A 510 12.23 -26.90 -3.31
C LEU A 510 11.61 -25.98 -4.36
N ALA A 511 11.80 -26.28 -5.65
CA ALA A 511 11.33 -25.42 -6.72
C ALA A 511 9.87 -25.71 -7.12
N PHE A 512 9.43 -26.97 -6.99
CA PHE A 512 8.15 -27.43 -7.55
C PHE A 512 7.31 -28.26 -6.59
N GLY A 513 7.67 -28.32 -5.30
CA GLY A 513 6.95 -29.11 -4.28
C GLY A 513 6.63 -30.51 -4.77
N ALA A 514 7.60 -31.14 -5.44
CA ALA A 514 7.43 -32.42 -6.10
C ALA A 514 8.41 -33.44 -5.53
N ASP A 515 7.89 -34.58 -5.07
CA ASP A 515 8.67 -35.64 -4.44
C ASP A 515 9.50 -36.46 -5.45
N ASN A 516 9.08 -36.43 -6.72
CA ASN A 516 9.70 -37.20 -7.79
C ASN A 516 9.44 -36.55 -9.17
N GLU A 517 10.09 -37.07 -10.21
CA GLU A 517 9.97 -36.53 -11.57
C GLU A 517 8.56 -36.67 -12.17
N ASN A 518 7.80 -37.70 -11.78
CA ASN A 518 6.43 -37.87 -12.24
C ASN A 518 5.54 -36.75 -11.71
N ASP A 519 5.66 -36.44 -10.41
CA ASP A 519 4.92 -35.35 -9.76
C ASP A 519 5.35 -34.00 -10.33
N ALA A 520 6.65 -33.80 -10.57
CA ALA A 520 7.13 -32.56 -11.16
C ALA A 520 6.54 -32.33 -12.56
N ILE A 521 6.45 -33.38 -13.39
CA ILE A 521 5.81 -33.28 -14.70
C ILE A 521 4.32 -32.99 -14.57
N PHE A 522 3.65 -33.63 -13.61
CA PHE A 522 2.25 -33.38 -13.32
C PHE A 522 2.00 -31.92 -12.93
N ASN A 523 2.71 -31.43 -11.92
CA ASN A 523 2.56 -30.11 -11.33
C ASN A 523 2.85 -29.00 -12.35
N LEU A 524 3.93 -29.15 -13.12
CA LEU A 524 4.41 -28.13 -14.06
C LEU A 524 3.60 -28.06 -15.35
N PHE A 525 3.27 -29.22 -15.93
CA PHE A 525 2.80 -29.25 -17.32
C PHE A 525 1.39 -29.84 -17.47
N VAL A 526 0.99 -30.76 -16.61
CA VAL A 526 -0.33 -31.40 -16.73
C VAL A 526 -1.39 -30.49 -16.13
N LEU A 527 -1.18 -30.01 -14.91
CA LEU A 527 -2.16 -29.17 -14.23
C LEU A 527 -2.37 -27.83 -14.93
N GLY A 528 -1.30 -27.13 -15.32
CA GLY A 528 -1.40 -25.87 -16.06
C GLY A 528 -2.22 -26.02 -17.35
N ASN A 529 -2.02 -27.12 -18.09
CA ASN A 529 -2.78 -27.40 -19.32
C ASN A 529 -4.26 -27.71 -19.07
N LEU A 530 -4.65 -28.11 -17.86
CA LEU A 530 -6.02 -28.52 -17.54
C LEU A 530 -6.80 -27.44 -16.79
N GLN A 531 -6.14 -26.48 -16.13
CA GLN A 531 -6.79 -25.46 -15.31
C GLN A 531 -7.89 -24.68 -16.04
N ALA A 532 -7.63 -24.26 -17.28
CA ALA A 532 -8.60 -23.55 -18.12
C ALA A 532 -9.90 -24.36 -18.37
N TYR A 533 -9.88 -25.69 -18.24
CA TYR A 533 -11.06 -26.54 -18.39
C TYR A 533 -11.96 -26.57 -17.15
N LEU A 534 -11.51 -26.07 -15.97
CA LEU A 534 -12.37 -25.96 -14.78
C LEU A 534 -13.39 -24.83 -14.88
N VAL A 535 -13.07 -23.80 -15.67
CA VAL A 535 -13.74 -22.51 -15.57
C VAL A 535 -14.52 -22.12 -16.82
N GLY A 536 -14.16 -22.67 -18.00
CA GLY A 536 -14.78 -22.29 -19.27
C GLY A 536 -16.31 -22.39 -19.28
N ASP A 537 -16.88 -23.40 -18.62
CA ASP A 537 -18.35 -23.59 -18.52
C ASP A 537 -19.02 -22.71 -17.45
N THR A 538 -18.24 -21.98 -16.65
CA THR A 538 -18.73 -21.14 -15.54
C THR A 538 -18.76 -19.65 -15.87
N VAL A 539 -18.14 -19.25 -16.99
CA VAL A 539 -18.10 -17.85 -17.43
C VAL A 539 -19.50 -17.41 -17.85
N ASP A 540 -20.07 -16.43 -17.14
CA ASP A 540 -21.44 -15.98 -17.36
C ASP A 540 -21.52 -14.46 -17.55
N TYR A 541 -22.03 -14.04 -18.72
CA TYR A 541 -22.32 -12.65 -19.02
C TYR A 541 -23.28 -12.01 -18.01
N ALA A 542 -24.27 -12.76 -17.51
CA ALA A 542 -25.29 -12.21 -16.62
C ALA A 542 -24.67 -11.64 -15.32
N LYS A 543 -23.55 -12.22 -14.88
CA LYS A 543 -22.82 -11.76 -13.68
C LYS A 543 -22.06 -10.46 -13.89
N ALA A 544 -21.65 -10.17 -15.12
CA ALA A 544 -20.86 -9.00 -15.47
C ALA A 544 -21.66 -7.92 -16.22
N ALA A 545 -22.94 -8.14 -16.52
CA ALA A 545 -23.74 -7.22 -17.34
C ALA A 545 -23.84 -5.80 -16.73
N ASN A 546 -24.00 -5.70 -15.40
CA ASN A 546 -24.01 -4.40 -14.73
C ASN A 546 -22.64 -3.72 -14.78
N LEU A 547 -21.57 -4.48 -14.56
CA LEU A 547 -20.21 -3.96 -14.66
C LEU A 547 -19.91 -3.42 -16.07
N ILE A 548 -20.24 -4.19 -17.11
CA ILE A 548 -20.06 -3.75 -18.51
C ILE A 548 -20.86 -2.46 -18.78
N GLN A 549 -22.08 -2.36 -18.25
CA GLN A 549 -22.89 -1.14 -18.34
C GLN A 549 -22.18 0.05 -17.68
N THR A 550 -21.72 -0.11 -16.44
CA THR A 550 -20.96 0.91 -15.70
C THR A 550 -19.70 1.34 -16.45
N GLN A 551 -18.91 0.39 -16.94
CA GLN A 551 -17.68 0.67 -17.69
C GLN A 551 -17.94 1.46 -18.99
N VAL A 552 -19.09 1.26 -19.63
CA VAL A 552 -19.50 2.05 -20.81
C VAL A 552 -19.99 3.44 -20.41
N ASP A 553 -20.81 3.54 -19.36
CA ASP A 553 -21.42 4.80 -18.93
C ASP A 553 -20.37 5.77 -18.34
N GLU A 554 -19.37 5.22 -17.65
CA GLU A 554 -18.30 5.97 -16.98
C GLU A 554 -17.04 6.13 -17.83
N TYR A 555 -17.03 5.62 -19.07
CA TYR A 555 -15.82 5.66 -19.89
C TYR A 555 -15.29 7.09 -20.10
N PHE A 556 -14.01 7.28 -19.82
CA PHE A 556 -13.22 8.42 -20.25
C PHE A 556 -11.76 8.00 -20.44
N ASN A 557 -11.01 8.73 -21.27
CA ASN A 557 -9.58 8.56 -21.44
C ASN A 557 -8.94 9.90 -21.80
N LEU A 558 -8.33 10.58 -20.83
CA LEU A 558 -7.79 11.94 -20.96
C LEU A 558 -6.39 12.03 -20.37
N ASP A 559 -5.54 12.86 -20.98
CA ASP A 559 -4.33 13.33 -20.33
C ASP A 559 -4.67 14.64 -19.59
N ILE A 560 -4.50 14.66 -18.26
CA ILE A 560 -4.93 15.76 -17.38
C ILE A 560 -3.75 16.43 -16.70
N VAL A 561 -3.71 17.77 -16.81
CA VAL A 561 -2.93 18.66 -15.95
C VAL A 561 -3.92 19.49 -15.16
N HIS A 562 -3.67 19.69 -13.87
CA HIS A 562 -4.50 20.58 -13.06
C HIS A 562 -3.74 21.81 -12.56
N LEU A 563 -4.48 22.88 -12.31
CA LEU A 563 -4.08 23.96 -11.43
C LEU A 563 -4.89 23.80 -10.14
N LEU A 564 -4.20 23.62 -9.02
CA LEU A 564 -4.80 23.40 -7.70
C LEU A 564 -4.69 24.67 -6.88
N VAL A 565 -5.80 25.17 -6.37
CA VAL A 565 -5.86 26.24 -5.36
C VAL A 565 -6.21 25.63 -4.01
N TYR A 566 -5.38 25.83 -3.01
CA TYR A 566 -5.51 25.20 -1.69
C TYR A 566 -5.22 26.18 -0.55
N THR A 567 -5.46 25.76 0.69
CA THR A 567 -5.11 26.50 1.91
C THR A 567 -4.12 25.72 2.76
N ASP A 568 -3.36 26.44 3.58
CA ASP A 568 -2.43 25.93 4.60
C ASP A 568 -2.55 26.88 5.79
N MET A 569 -3.62 26.72 6.56
CA MET A 569 -4.07 27.69 7.56
C MET A 569 -3.35 27.51 8.90
N ASP A 570 -2.91 26.29 9.20
CA ASP A 570 -2.11 25.93 10.36
C ASP A 570 -0.60 26.17 10.14
N ASN A 571 -0.17 26.40 8.89
CA ASN A 571 1.21 26.67 8.47
C ASN A 571 2.14 25.48 8.69
N ASP A 572 1.62 24.26 8.55
CA ASP A 572 2.43 23.04 8.58
C ASP A 572 3.16 22.78 7.24
N LEU A 573 2.97 23.67 6.26
CA LEU A 573 3.57 23.61 4.91
C LEU A 573 3.00 22.47 4.05
N THR A 574 1.84 21.94 4.42
CA THR A 574 1.05 21.00 3.64
C THR A 574 -0.36 21.54 3.42
N PRO A 575 -1.07 21.12 2.35
CA PRO A 575 -2.47 21.52 2.17
C PRO A 575 -3.35 21.00 3.29
N ASP A 576 -4.23 21.87 3.81
CA ASP A 576 -5.28 21.47 4.76
C ASP A 576 -6.30 20.53 4.09
N GLU A 577 -7.08 19.80 4.91
CA GLU A 577 -8.31 19.14 4.45
C GLU A 577 -9.34 20.19 4.05
N PHE A 578 -9.44 20.46 2.75
CA PHE A 578 -10.08 21.66 2.22
C PHE A 578 -11.60 21.66 2.42
N ASN A 579 -12.24 20.48 2.34
CA ASN A 579 -13.68 20.36 2.57
C ASN A 579 -14.03 20.64 4.04
N ASP A 580 -13.23 20.19 5.00
CA ASP A 580 -13.42 20.49 6.43
C ASP A 580 -13.28 21.98 6.70
N TYR A 581 -12.30 22.63 6.06
CA TYR A 581 -12.14 24.08 6.12
C TYR A 581 -13.41 24.80 5.61
N VAL A 582 -13.91 24.44 4.43
CA VAL A 582 -15.09 25.07 3.82
C VAL A 582 -16.36 24.83 4.64
N ASP A 583 -16.57 23.60 5.14
CA ASP A 583 -17.73 23.24 5.98
C ASP A 583 -17.74 23.99 7.33
N GLY A 584 -16.55 24.39 7.81
CA GLY A 584 -16.39 25.26 8.97
C GLY A 584 -16.84 26.71 8.75
N LEU A 585 -16.91 27.18 7.49
CA LEU A 585 -17.23 28.57 7.17
C LEU A 585 -18.73 28.84 7.31
N THR A 586 -19.09 29.95 7.96
CA THR A 586 -20.50 30.35 8.10
C THR A 586 -20.71 31.86 7.97
N GLY A 587 -21.91 32.27 7.57
CA GLY A 587 -22.30 33.67 7.60
C GLY A 587 -21.54 34.53 6.59
N GLN A 588 -20.74 35.48 7.08
CA GLN A 588 -19.98 36.38 6.20
C GLN A 588 -18.74 35.70 5.63
N ASP A 589 -18.10 34.81 6.40
CA ASP A 589 -16.85 34.14 5.98
C ASP A 589 -17.09 33.25 4.75
N LEU A 590 -18.24 32.54 4.72
CA LEU A 590 -18.66 31.77 3.54
C LEU A 590 -18.95 32.66 2.32
N LEU A 591 -19.55 33.85 2.52
CA LEU A 591 -19.80 34.78 1.42
C LEU A 591 -18.51 35.39 0.88
N ASP A 592 -17.53 35.62 1.75
CA ASP A 592 -16.21 36.14 1.37
C ASP A 592 -15.42 35.07 0.61
N TYR A 593 -15.44 33.81 1.09
CA TYR A 593 -14.92 32.65 0.36
C TYR A 593 -15.51 32.52 -1.05
N GLU A 594 -16.85 32.49 -1.17
CA GLU A 594 -17.53 32.39 -2.47
C GLU A 594 -17.13 33.54 -3.40
N ALA A 595 -16.98 34.75 -2.87
CA ALA A 595 -16.56 35.90 -3.66
C ALA A 595 -15.11 35.77 -4.16
N ILE A 596 -14.18 35.34 -3.30
CA ILE A 596 -12.76 35.14 -3.67
C ILE A 596 -12.59 33.96 -4.62
N LYS A 597 -13.31 32.85 -4.42
CA LYS A 597 -13.34 31.72 -5.37
C LYS A 597 -13.70 32.19 -6.78
N ASN A 598 -14.80 32.94 -6.92
CA ASN A 598 -15.23 33.47 -8.22
C ASN A 598 -14.23 34.47 -8.82
N GLU A 599 -13.54 35.24 -7.99
CA GLU A 599 -12.48 36.15 -8.44
C GLU A 599 -11.28 35.37 -9.00
N VAL A 600 -10.81 34.36 -8.27
CA VAL A 600 -9.71 33.48 -8.69
C VAL A 600 -10.01 32.79 -10.01
N GLU A 601 -11.20 32.20 -10.14
CA GLU A 601 -11.66 31.56 -11.37
C GLU A 601 -11.60 32.53 -12.57
N SER A 602 -12.18 33.73 -12.41
CA SER A 602 -12.14 34.76 -13.46
C SER A 602 -10.73 35.21 -13.81
N VAL A 603 -9.81 35.26 -12.84
CA VAL A 603 -8.41 35.61 -13.11
C VAL A 603 -7.73 34.49 -13.88
N ILE A 604 -7.92 33.22 -13.50
CA ILE A 604 -7.38 32.07 -14.23
C ILE A 604 -7.83 32.12 -15.69
N GLU A 605 -9.14 32.29 -15.94
CA GLU A 605 -9.70 32.41 -17.29
C GLU A 605 -9.06 33.56 -18.09
N ASP A 606 -8.95 34.76 -17.50
CA ASP A 606 -8.33 35.92 -18.14
C ASP A 606 -6.85 35.64 -18.51
N LYS A 607 -6.11 34.87 -17.70
CA LYS A 607 -4.72 34.49 -17.97
C LYS A 607 -4.60 33.44 -19.08
N LEU A 608 -5.51 32.48 -19.12
CA LEU A 608 -5.57 31.50 -20.21
C LEU A 608 -5.92 32.19 -21.55
N ASP A 609 -6.83 33.17 -21.53
CA ASP A 609 -7.16 34.01 -22.69
C ASP A 609 -5.96 34.82 -23.21
N ASP A 610 -5.00 35.14 -22.33
CA ASP A 610 -3.71 35.78 -22.63
C ASP A 610 -2.61 34.77 -23.06
N GLU A 611 -2.98 33.51 -23.34
CA GLU A 611 -2.12 32.40 -23.78
C GLU A 611 -1.08 31.95 -22.73
N MET A 612 -1.31 32.19 -21.43
CA MET A 612 -0.46 31.63 -20.37
C MET A 612 -0.81 30.17 -20.08
N ASN A 613 0.18 29.34 -19.80
CA ASN A 613 -0.05 27.98 -19.27
C ASN A 613 -0.09 27.97 -17.73
N PHE A 614 -0.54 26.87 -17.13
CA PHE A 614 -0.65 26.76 -15.66
C PHE A 614 0.66 27.00 -14.90
N SER A 615 1.82 26.59 -15.44
CA SER A 615 3.10 26.87 -14.78
C SER A 615 3.42 28.36 -14.78
N GLU A 616 3.12 29.07 -15.86
CA GLU A 616 3.31 30.54 -15.92
C GLU A 616 2.34 31.27 -14.99
N ILE A 617 1.11 30.75 -14.83
CA ILE A 617 0.12 31.28 -13.87
C ILE A 617 0.61 31.08 -12.43
N VAL A 618 1.11 29.90 -12.10
CA VAL A 618 1.70 29.59 -10.78
C VAL A 618 2.90 30.50 -10.50
N ASP A 619 3.81 30.68 -11.46
CA ASP A 619 4.95 31.58 -11.32
C ASP A 619 4.50 33.05 -11.09
N GLU A 620 3.52 33.54 -11.86
CA GLU A 620 2.98 34.89 -11.68
C GLU A 620 2.33 35.08 -10.31
N PHE A 621 1.52 34.11 -9.87
CA PHE A 621 0.92 34.14 -8.53
C PHE A 621 2.01 34.16 -7.47
N ASN A 622 2.94 33.20 -7.49
CA ASN A 622 3.97 33.04 -6.48
C ASN A 622 4.83 34.31 -6.38
N ASP A 623 5.26 34.89 -7.49
CA ASP A 623 6.12 36.08 -7.52
C ASP A 623 5.40 37.41 -7.19
N SER A 624 4.06 37.43 -7.21
CA SER A 624 3.25 38.63 -6.94
C SER A 624 3.28 39.07 -5.48
N LEU A 625 3.03 40.36 -5.24
CA LEU A 625 2.95 40.93 -3.90
C LEU A 625 1.50 41.07 -3.43
N ILE A 626 1.22 40.59 -2.22
CA ILE A 626 -0.08 40.74 -1.53
C ILE A 626 -0.52 42.20 -1.33
N GLY A 627 0.42 43.12 -1.19
CA GLY A 627 0.16 44.57 -1.05
C GLY A 627 0.01 45.31 -2.39
N ASP A 628 0.30 44.67 -3.52
CA ASP A 628 0.11 45.27 -4.84
C ASP A 628 -1.36 45.17 -5.25
N THR A 629 -2.15 46.17 -4.83
CA THR A 629 -3.59 46.21 -5.13
C THR A 629 -3.93 46.35 -6.62
N GLU A 630 -2.94 46.58 -7.49
CA GLU A 630 -3.14 46.55 -8.95
C GLU A 630 -2.95 45.13 -9.51
N ASN A 631 -2.35 44.21 -8.75
CA ASN A 631 -2.20 42.80 -9.11
C ASN A 631 -3.51 42.04 -8.89
N PRO A 632 -3.99 41.25 -9.88
CA PRO A 632 -5.25 40.50 -9.77
C PRO A 632 -5.23 39.41 -8.69
N TRP A 633 -4.06 38.93 -8.24
CA TRP A 633 -3.94 37.87 -7.23
C TRP A 633 -3.92 38.39 -5.78
N ALA A 634 -3.84 39.70 -5.57
CA ALA A 634 -3.63 40.29 -4.25
C ALA A 634 -4.71 39.89 -3.23
N ASN A 635 -5.98 39.86 -3.65
CA ASN A 635 -7.09 39.47 -2.78
C ASN A 635 -7.06 37.97 -2.43
N ALA A 636 -6.73 37.11 -3.39
CA ALA A 636 -6.61 35.67 -3.17
C ALA A 636 -5.46 35.34 -2.20
N LYS A 637 -4.30 35.98 -2.38
CA LYS A 637 -3.19 35.89 -1.43
C LYS A 637 -3.57 36.42 -0.04
N ALA A 638 -4.27 37.54 0.03
CA ALA A 638 -4.76 38.10 1.30
C ALA A 638 -5.77 37.21 2.01
N TYR A 639 -6.53 36.41 1.26
CA TYR A 639 -7.45 35.43 1.80
C TYR A 639 -6.71 34.23 2.43
N GLY A 640 -5.55 33.85 1.87
CA GLY A 640 -4.74 32.71 2.32
C GLY A 640 -4.69 31.56 1.32
N PHE A 641 -5.05 31.79 0.06
CA PHE A 641 -4.91 30.79 -0.99
C PHE A 641 -3.47 30.64 -1.44
N HIS A 642 -3.13 29.40 -1.80
CA HIS A 642 -1.90 28.99 -2.49
C HIS A 642 -2.27 28.31 -3.79
N ILE A 643 -1.38 28.33 -4.79
CA ILE A 643 -1.61 27.62 -6.05
C ILE A 643 -0.41 26.79 -6.48
N LEU A 644 -0.67 25.62 -7.08
CA LEU A 644 0.33 24.75 -7.69
C LEU A 644 -0.22 24.10 -8.97
N THR A 645 0.65 23.46 -9.76
CA THR A 645 0.24 22.69 -10.93
C THR A 645 0.94 21.34 -11.00
N GLN A 646 0.23 20.31 -11.45
CA GLN A 646 0.74 18.94 -11.56
C GLN A 646 0.20 18.26 -12.81
N ASP A 647 1.06 17.45 -13.43
CA ASP A 647 0.70 16.52 -14.50
C ASP A 647 0.25 15.19 -13.89
N LEU A 648 -1.07 14.99 -13.88
CA LEU A 648 -1.71 13.79 -13.32
C LEU A 648 -1.64 12.60 -14.30
N SER A 649 -1.20 12.84 -15.53
CA SER A 649 -1.03 11.83 -16.59
C SER A 649 0.43 11.60 -16.98
N SER A 650 1.36 11.98 -16.10
CA SER A 650 2.80 11.84 -16.33
C SER A 650 3.29 10.41 -16.59
N THR A 651 2.50 9.41 -16.19
CA THR A 651 2.78 7.98 -16.44
C THR A 651 1.87 7.40 -17.53
N ASP A 652 0.56 7.55 -17.37
CA ASP A 652 -0.48 7.04 -18.27
C ASP A 652 -1.70 7.99 -18.26
N SER A 653 -2.51 7.96 -19.32
CA SER A 653 -3.79 8.69 -19.38
C SER A 653 -4.74 8.27 -18.25
N LEU A 654 -5.51 9.21 -17.72
CA LEU A 654 -6.55 8.93 -16.73
C LEU A 654 -7.76 8.26 -17.37
N THR A 655 -8.31 7.28 -16.67
CA THR A 655 -9.45 6.45 -17.05
C THR A 655 -10.33 6.19 -15.84
N ASN A 656 -11.57 5.77 -16.06
CA ASN A 656 -12.47 5.34 -14.99
C ASN A 656 -11.96 4.11 -14.20
N ILE A 657 -10.95 3.38 -14.72
CA ILE A 657 -10.36 2.21 -14.07
C ILE A 657 -9.22 2.63 -13.12
N ASN A 658 -8.29 3.46 -13.60
CA ASN A 658 -7.10 3.86 -12.81
C ASN A 658 -7.34 5.07 -11.89
N THR A 659 -8.54 5.64 -11.89
CA THR A 659 -8.96 6.76 -11.01
C THR A 659 -9.88 6.34 -9.87
N THR A 660 -10.10 5.04 -9.66
CA THR A 660 -10.99 4.52 -8.59
C THR A 660 -10.56 4.88 -7.16
N SER A 661 -9.33 5.35 -6.97
CA SER A 661 -8.82 5.83 -5.68
C SER A 661 -8.80 7.36 -5.54
N TYR A 662 -9.29 8.09 -6.55
CA TYR A 662 -9.32 9.54 -6.57
C TYR A 662 -10.61 10.04 -5.88
N ASP A 663 -10.66 11.32 -5.56
CA ASP A 663 -11.85 11.98 -5.04
C ASP A 663 -13.02 11.87 -6.04
N GLU A 664 -14.22 11.53 -5.56
CA GLU A 664 -15.38 11.25 -6.44
C GLU A 664 -15.79 12.49 -7.25
N ASP A 665 -15.74 13.69 -6.66
CA ASP A 665 -16.10 14.93 -7.34
C ASP A 665 -15.07 15.27 -8.42
N PHE A 666 -13.78 14.97 -8.17
CA PHE A 666 -12.73 15.07 -9.19
C PHE A 666 -12.99 14.13 -10.37
N VAL A 667 -13.29 12.86 -10.11
CA VAL A 667 -13.53 11.87 -11.18
C VAL A 667 -14.76 12.24 -12.00
N ALA A 668 -15.81 12.74 -11.35
CA ALA A 668 -17.01 13.25 -12.01
C ALA A 668 -16.68 14.40 -12.96
N ALA A 669 -15.86 15.37 -12.53
CA ALA A 669 -15.45 16.49 -13.37
C ALA A 669 -14.61 16.05 -14.58
N VAL A 670 -13.66 15.11 -14.41
CA VAL A 670 -12.88 14.55 -15.53
C VAL A 670 -13.80 13.86 -16.55
N LYS A 671 -14.84 13.16 -16.08
CA LYS A 671 -15.83 12.53 -16.96
C LYS A 671 -16.68 13.55 -17.72
N ASP A 672 -17.14 14.60 -17.05
CA ASP A 672 -17.90 15.68 -17.68
C ASP A 672 -17.07 16.41 -18.73
N LEU A 673 -15.78 16.66 -18.43
CA LEU A 673 -14.81 17.25 -19.36
C LEU A 673 -14.60 16.37 -20.61
N TYR A 674 -14.49 15.04 -20.42
CA TYR A 674 -14.42 14.09 -21.54
C TYR A 674 -15.67 14.14 -22.43
N ASP A 675 -16.86 14.15 -21.83
CA ASP A 675 -18.13 14.18 -22.56
C ASP A 675 -18.27 15.46 -23.39
N GLU A 676 -17.88 16.61 -22.84
CA GLU A 676 -17.85 17.87 -23.58
C GLU A 676 -16.83 17.84 -24.71
N TYR A 677 -15.62 17.31 -24.47
CA TYR A 677 -14.60 17.15 -25.51
C TYR A 677 -15.14 16.31 -26.69
N VAL A 678 -15.72 15.13 -26.40
CA VAL A 678 -16.33 14.27 -27.42
C VAL A 678 -17.48 14.99 -28.14
N PHE A 679 -18.34 15.70 -27.42
CA PHE A 679 -19.45 16.47 -28.00
C PHE A 679 -18.93 17.53 -28.98
N LEU A 680 -17.93 18.30 -28.58
CA LEU A 680 -17.33 19.35 -29.40
C LEU A 680 -16.67 18.77 -30.65
N LEU A 681 -15.90 17.69 -30.56
CA LEU A 681 -15.32 17.01 -31.73
C LEU A 681 -16.40 16.52 -32.71
N GLY A 682 -17.53 16.01 -32.20
CA GLY A 682 -18.66 15.58 -33.02
C GLY A 682 -19.46 16.71 -33.66
N ALA A 683 -19.54 17.88 -33.01
CA ALA A 683 -20.30 19.05 -33.47
C ALA A 683 -19.49 20.02 -34.33
N SER A 684 -18.18 20.03 -34.18
CA SER A 684 -17.25 20.99 -34.75
C SER A 684 -16.82 20.64 -36.20
N ALA A 685 -16.47 21.68 -36.97
CA ALA A 685 -15.79 21.53 -38.28
C ALA A 685 -14.29 21.86 -38.19
N THR A 686 -13.80 22.11 -36.99
CA THR A 686 -12.41 22.45 -36.60
C THR A 686 -11.93 21.44 -35.57
N ASP A 687 -10.69 20.97 -35.70
CA ASP A 687 -10.09 20.06 -34.73
C ASP A 687 -9.98 20.78 -33.37
N VAL A 688 -10.47 20.13 -32.31
CA VAL A 688 -10.27 20.52 -30.91
C VAL A 688 -9.13 19.63 -30.43
N ASP A 689 -8.00 20.21 -30.07
CA ASP A 689 -6.79 19.48 -29.67
C ASP A 689 -6.57 19.54 -28.15
N GLU A 690 -7.22 20.48 -27.46
CA GLU A 690 -7.16 20.68 -26.00
C GLU A 690 -8.50 21.24 -25.49
N LEU A 691 -8.81 21.01 -24.21
CA LEU A 691 -9.99 21.57 -23.54
C LEU A 691 -9.67 21.91 -22.08
N TYR A 692 -10.10 23.09 -21.65
CA TYR A 692 -10.10 23.52 -20.25
C TYR A 692 -11.49 23.29 -19.64
N ASP A 693 -11.50 23.08 -18.33
CA ASP A 693 -12.72 23.11 -17.54
C ASP A 693 -13.41 24.49 -17.60
N ASP A 694 -14.69 24.56 -17.25
CA ASP A 694 -15.45 25.80 -17.22
C ASP A 694 -15.71 26.37 -15.82
N GLU A 695 -15.31 25.64 -14.76
CA GLU A 695 -15.40 26.09 -13.38
C GLU A 695 -14.33 25.47 -12.47
N LEU A 696 -14.17 26.01 -11.25
CA LEU A 696 -13.31 25.42 -10.22
C LEU A 696 -14.02 24.29 -9.45
N ILE A 697 -13.49 23.08 -9.58
CA ILE A 697 -13.99 21.84 -8.95
C ILE A 697 -13.44 21.71 -7.52
N GLN A 698 -14.31 21.57 -6.53
CA GLN A 698 -13.90 21.42 -5.13
C GLN A 698 -13.72 19.94 -4.77
N THR A 699 -12.62 19.62 -4.07
CA THR A 699 -12.30 18.30 -3.52
C THR A 699 -11.73 18.45 -2.11
N ASN A 700 -11.41 17.34 -1.42
CA ASN A 700 -10.67 17.39 -0.15
C ASN A 700 -9.30 18.06 -0.25
N PHE A 701 -8.68 18.12 -1.44
CA PHE A 701 -7.35 18.70 -1.64
C PHE A 701 -7.37 20.20 -1.96
N GLY A 702 -8.51 20.72 -2.44
CA GLY A 702 -8.61 22.11 -2.90
C GLY A 702 -9.58 22.32 -4.05
N LEU A 703 -9.40 23.44 -4.74
CA LEU A 703 -10.13 23.82 -5.95
C LEU A 703 -9.28 23.52 -7.18
N HIS A 704 -9.76 22.67 -8.07
CA HIS A 704 -9.08 22.25 -9.27
C HIS A 704 -9.62 22.98 -10.49
N TYR A 705 -8.73 23.47 -11.34
CA TYR A 705 -9.03 23.87 -12.71
C TYR A 705 -8.31 22.92 -13.66
N LEU A 706 -9.06 22.25 -14.53
CA LEU A 706 -8.53 21.16 -15.34
C LEU A 706 -8.14 21.62 -16.74
N TYR A 707 -7.01 21.10 -17.23
CA TYR A 707 -6.60 21.13 -18.63
C TYR A 707 -6.53 19.68 -19.13
N SER A 708 -7.08 19.43 -20.31
CA SER A 708 -7.16 18.10 -20.89
C SER A 708 -6.71 18.04 -22.34
N GLU A 709 -5.99 16.96 -22.66
CA GLU A 709 -5.72 16.49 -24.01
C GLU A 709 -6.32 15.10 -24.23
N GLN A 710 -6.42 14.68 -25.50
CA GLN A 710 -6.87 13.33 -25.84
C GLN A 710 -5.87 12.29 -25.31
N GLY A 711 -6.33 11.42 -24.44
CA GLY A 711 -5.52 10.29 -24.01
C GLY A 711 -5.29 9.25 -25.11
N SER A 712 -4.42 8.30 -24.84
CA SER A 712 -4.00 7.29 -25.83
C SER A 712 -5.14 6.40 -26.37
N ALA A 713 -6.24 6.27 -25.63
CA ALA A 713 -7.45 5.56 -26.03
C ALA A 713 -8.69 6.48 -25.96
N PHE A 714 -8.57 7.74 -26.36
CA PHE A 714 -9.66 8.73 -26.30
C PHE A 714 -10.97 8.28 -26.96
N GLU A 715 -10.89 7.70 -28.18
CA GLU A 715 -12.08 7.20 -28.87
C GLU A 715 -12.64 5.95 -28.19
N MET A 716 -13.84 6.07 -27.62
CA MET A 716 -14.54 4.94 -27.00
C MET A 716 -14.75 3.79 -28.01
N PRO A 717 -14.31 2.56 -27.71
CA PRO A 717 -14.59 1.38 -28.52
C PRO A 717 -16.10 1.14 -28.70
N THR A 718 -16.50 0.57 -29.84
CA THR A 718 -17.93 0.38 -30.18
C THR A 718 -18.31 -1.06 -30.48
N ALA A 719 -19.37 -1.54 -29.83
CA ALA A 719 -20.01 -2.82 -30.15
C ALA A 719 -21.06 -2.72 -31.28
N VAL A 720 -21.27 -1.54 -31.88
CA VAL A 720 -22.22 -1.37 -32.97
C VAL A 720 -21.70 -2.04 -34.23
N TYR A 721 -22.46 -3.00 -34.76
CA TYR A 721 -22.14 -3.72 -35.98
C TYR A 721 -23.39 -4.27 -36.67
N SER A 722 -23.39 -4.22 -38.01
CA SER A 722 -24.42 -4.84 -38.85
C SER A 722 -23.80 -5.69 -39.95
N GLU A 723 -24.09 -6.98 -39.95
CA GLU A 723 -23.69 -7.96 -40.98
C GLU A 723 -24.16 -7.53 -42.38
N SER A 724 -25.24 -6.76 -42.49
CA SER A 724 -25.68 -6.21 -43.78
C SER A 724 -24.65 -5.28 -44.43
N ASP A 725 -23.78 -4.70 -43.62
CA ASP A 725 -22.77 -3.73 -44.03
C ASP A 725 -21.41 -4.40 -44.29
N ASP A 726 -21.26 -5.68 -43.89
CA ASP A 726 -20.13 -6.54 -44.22
C ASP A 726 -20.31 -7.14 -45.62
N LEU A 727 -19.67 -6.48 -46.59
CA LEU A 727 -19.73 -6.84 -48.00
C LEU A 727 -19.05 -8.17 -48.33
N ASP A 728 -18.19 -8.67 -47.44
CA ASP A 728 -17.43 -9.91 -47.62
C ASP A 728 -18.05 -11.09 -46.87
N SER A 729 -19.11 -10.86 -46.08
CA SER A 729 -19.80 -11.86 -45.25
C SER A 729 -18.84 -12.67 -44.38
N GLU A 730 -17.88 -11.97 -43.78
CA GLU A 730 -16.81 -12.55 -42.97
C GLU A 730 -17.30 -12.94 -41.58
N TYR A 731 -18.23 -12.15 -41.03
CA TYR A 731 -18.72 -12.30 -39.65
C TYR A 731 -20.16 -12.83 -39.58
N PRO A 732 -20.50 -13.56 -38.50
CA PRO A 732 -21.82 -14.16 -38.32
C PRO A 732 -22.90 -13.10 -37.99
N ILE A 733 -24.17 -13.41 -38.25
CA ILE A 733 -25.31 -12.53 -37.91
C ILE A 733 -25.41 -12.32 -36.38
N GLU A 734 -24.88 -13.27 -35.62
CA GLU A 734 -24.74 -13.25 -34.16
C GLU A 734 -23.80 -12.14 -33.67
N ALA A 735 -22.91 -11.60 -34.51
CA ALA A 735 -22.05 -10.46 -34.15
C ALA A 735 -22.77 -9.10 -34.17
N ASN A 736 -24.03 -9.05 -34.63
CA ASN A 736 -24.80 -7.82 -34.72
C ASN A 736 -25.03 -7.16 -33.35
N GLY A 737 -24.96 -5.82 -33.35
CA GLY A 737 -25.27 -4.95 -32.21
C GLY A 737 -25.67 -3.57 -32.69
N ASP A 738 -26.67 -2.96 -32.04
CA ASP A 738 -27.16 -1.61 -32.35
C ASP A 738 -26.85 -0.57 -31.26
N THR A 739 -26.13 -0.98 -30.22
CA THR A 739 -25.71 -0.16 -29.07
C THR A 739 -24.19 -0.21 -28.87
N LEU A 740 -23.64 0.78 -28.15
CA LEU A 740 -22.23 0.77 -27.72
C LEU A 740 -21.93 -0.39 -26.77
N ILE A 741 -22.92 -0.73 -25.93
CA ILE A 741 -22.83 -1.80 -24.94
C ILE A 741 -22.87 -3.15 -25.66
N PRO A 742 -21.86 -4.02 -25.46
CA PRO A 742 -21.88 -5.38 -25.98
C PRO A 742 -23.07 -6.17 -25.44
N ASN A 743 -23.82 -6.79 -26.36
CA ASN A 743 -24.93 -7.65 -25.97
C ASN A 743 -24.44 -9.07 -25.57
N ALA A 744 -25.30 -9.82 -24.88
CA ALA A 744 -24.99 -11.17 -24.41
C ALA A 744 -24.51 -12.14 -25.51
N ILE A 745 -24.96 -11.98 -26.76
CA ILE A 745 -24.54 -12.84 -27.87
C ILE A 745 -23.12 -12.47 -28.32
N GLN A 746 -22.83 -11.18 -28.44
CA GLN A 746 -21.49 -10.69 -28.77
C GLN A 746 -20.47 -11.11 -27.71
N VAL A 747 -20.80 -10.95 -26.42
CA VAL A 747 -19.93 -11.43 -25.32
C VAL A 747 -19.82 -12.96 -25.31
N GLY A 748 -20.89 -13.69 -25.63
CA GLY A 748 -20.82 -15.14 -25.79
C GLY A 748 -19.85 -15.59 -26.89
N LEU A 749 -19.81 -14.89 -28.02
CA LEU A 749 -18.82 -15.13 -29.08
C LEU A 749 -17.40 -14.81 -28.61
N TYR A 750 -17.22 -13.74 -27.85
CA TYR A 750 -15.92 -13.37 -27.27
C TYR A 750 -15.42 -14.46 -26.31
N ILE A 751 -16.26 -14.91 -25.38
CA ILE A 751 -15.95 -16.01 -24.45
C ILE A 751 -15.56 -17.27 -25.24
N GLU A 752 -16.30 -17.61 -26.31
CA GLU A 752 -15.96 -18.77 -27.14
C GLU A 752 -14.58 -18.63 -27.82
N ILE A 753 -14.25 -17.43 -28.33
CA ILE A 753 -12.95 -17.13 -28.95
C ILE A 753 -11.83 -17.25 -27.92
N GLU A 754 -11.94 -16.52 -26.81
CA GLU A 754 -10.91 -16.48 -25.78
C GLU A 754 -10.74 -17.84 -25.10
N THR A 755 -11.84 -18.55 -24.82
CA THR A 755 -11.75 -19.89 -24.23
C THR A 755 -11.10 -20.86 -25.21
N ALA A 756 -11.41 -20.78 -26.50
CA ALA A 756 -10.76 -21.62 -27.50
C ALA A 756 -9.25 -21.33 -27.58
N ASP A 757 -8.84 -20.06 -27.52
CA ASP A 757 -7.42 -19.67 -27.53
C ASP A 757 -6.69 -20.19 -26.29
N GLN A 758 -7.27 -19.98 -25.09
CA GLN A 758 -6.75 -20.50 -23.82
C GLN A 758 -6.60 -22.03 -23.82
N LEU A 759 -7.52 -22.74 -24.48
CA LEU A 759 -7.50 -24.20 -24.60
C LEU A 759 -6.67 -24.71 -25.80
N GLY A 760 -6.10 -23.82 -26.62
CA GLY A 760 -5.40 -24.18 -27.85
C GLY A 760 -6.29 -24.91 -28.88
N LYS A 761 -7.60 -24.67 -28.84
CA LYS A 761 -8.60 -25.27 -29.73
C LYS A 761 -8.95 -24.30 -30.85
N ALA A 762 -9.33 -24.85 -32.01
CA ALA A 762 -9.90 -24.04 -33.07
C ALA A 762 -11.37 -23.75 -32.78
N THR A 763 -11.81 -22.51 -33.03
CA THR A 763 -13.23 -22.13 -33.05
C THR A 763 -13.61 -21.55 -34.41
N ASP A 764 -14.89 -21.69 -34.76
CA ASP A 764 -15.50 -21.02 -35.91
C ASP A 764 -16.10 -19.65 -35.52
N ALA A 765 -16.13 -19.31 -34.22
CA ALA A 765 -16.59 -18.01 -33.72
C ALA A 765 -15.68 -16.88 -34.22
N LYS A 766 -16.31 -15.77 -34.60
CA LYS A 766 -15.62 -14.59 -35.14
C LYS A 766 -16.34 -13.32 -34.72
N LEU A 767 -15.55 -12.31 -34.38
CA LEU A 767 -16.03 -10.95 -34.10
C LEU A 767 -15.31 -9.93 -34.99
N PRO A 768 -16.00 -8.90 -35.49
CA PRO A 768 -15.36 -7.73 -36.07
C PRO A 768 -14.37 -7.11 -35.10
N THR A 769 -13.25 -6.56 -35.59
CA THR A 769 -12.21 -5.99 -34.74
C THR A 769 -12.75 -4.92 -33.78
N SER A 770 -13.67 -4.05 -34.23
CA SER A 770 -14.26 -3.03 -33.37
C SER A 770 -15.08 -3.62 -32.22
N VAL A 771 -15.89 -4.65 -32.50
CA VAL A 771 -16.72 -5.33 -31.49
C VAL A 771 -15.85 -6.10 -30.51
N TYR A 772 -14.81 -6.78 -31.01
CA TYR A 772 -13.84 -7.48 -30.17
C TYR A 772 -13.14 -6.50 -29.21
N GLN A 773 -12.61 -5.39 -29.74
CA GLN A 773 -11.96 -4.35 -28.94
C GLN A 773 -12.89 -3.72 -27.90
N ALA A 774 -14.18 -3.54 -28.23
CA ALA A 774 -15.16 -3.05 -27.28
C ALA A 774 -15.42 -4.03 -26.13
N ILE A 775 -15.54 -5.33 -26.44
CA ILE A 775 -15.72 -6.33 -25.38
C ILE A 775 -14.46 -6.44 -24.53
N ASP A 776 -13.27 -6.45 -25.14
CA ASP A 776 -12.01 -6.51 -24.43
C ASP A 776 -11.83 -5.31 -23.47
N ALA A 777 -12.13 -4.10 -23.93
CA ALA A 777 -12.06 -2.89 -23.10
C ALA A 777 -13.01 -2.91 -21.89
N PHE A 778 -14.23 -3.44 -22.03
CA PHE A 778 -15.26 -3.38 -20.97
C PHE A 778 -15.39 -4.68 -20.14
N TYR A 779 -14.85 -5.80 -20.63
CA TYR A 779 -15.03 -7.12 -20.01
C TYR A 779 -13.74 -7.96 -19.97
N GLY A 780 -12.71 -7.65 -20.75
CA GLY A 780 -11.48 -8.46 -20.87
C GLY A 780 -10.84 -8.77 -19.51
N ALA A 781 -10.63 -7.75 -18.67
CA ALA A 781 -10.07 -7.95 -17.33
C ALA A 781 -10.96 -8.83 -16.43
N THR A 782 -12.29 -8.72 -16.54
CA THR A 782 -13.23 -9.57 -15.79
C THR A 782 -13.22 -11.01 -16.31
N TYR A 783 -13.07 -11.20 -17.61
CA TYR A 783 -12.88 -12.51 -18.22
C TYR A 783 -11.61 -13.17 -17.69
N ASP A 784 -10.49 -12.43 -17.66
CA ASP A 784 -9.22 -12.94 -17.15
C ASP A 784 -9.29 -13.37 -15.68
N SER A 785 -10.07 -12.67 -14.85
CA SER A 785 -10.31 -13.05 -13.45
C SER A 785 -10.87 -14.47 -13.28
N TYR A 786 -11.66 -14.98 -14.24
CA TYR A 786 -12.15 -16.38 -14.21
C TYR A 786 -11.01 -17.40 -14.35
N TYR A 787 -9.88 -17.03 -14.95
CA TYR A 787 -8.72 -17.91 -15.16
C TYR A 787 -7.63 -17.70 -14.09
N SER A 788 -7.95 -16.95 -13.03
CA SER A 788 -7.08 -16.74 -11.88
C SER A 788 -7.08 -17.93 -10.91
N SER A 789 -6.03 -18.02 -10.10
CA SER A 789 -5.95 -19.04 -9.05
C SER A 789 -7.06 -18.91 -8.00
N GLY A 790 -7.46 -17.68 -7.68
CA GLY A 790 -8.53 -17.42 -6.71
C GLY A 790 -9.85 -18.04 -7.18
N TYR A 791 -10.20 -17.84 -8.45
CA TYR A 791 -11.42 -18.44 -8.98
C TYR A 791 -11.35 -19.98 -9.10
N TYR A 792 -10.18 -20.55 -9.41
CA TYR A 792 -10.03 -22.02 -9.36
C TYR A 792 -10.28 -22.59 -7.96
N GLN A 793 -9.93 -21.86 -6.91
CA GLN A 793 -10.23 -22.26 -5.52
C GLN A 793 -11.72 -22.12 -5.21
N VAL A 794 -12.38 -21.07 -5.70
CA VAL A 794 -13.85 -20.92 -5.61
C VAL A 794 -14.56 -22.13 -6.22
N VAL A 795 -14.20 -22.52 -7.44
CA VAL A 795 -14.82 -23.67 -8.13
C VAL A 795 -14.63 -24.96 -7.33
N ALA A 796 -13.44 -25.18 -6.76
CA ALA A 796 -13.16 -26.36 -5.96
C ALA A 796 -13.92 -26.36 -4.62
N ALA A 797 -13.96 -25.23 -3.90
CA ALA A 797 -14.70 -25.10 -2.65
C ALA A 797 -16.21 -25.29 -2.88
N GLN A 798 -16.76 -24.67 -3.92
CA GLN A 798 -18.17 -24.82 -4.29
C GLN A 798 -18.49 -26.27 -4.65
N TYR A 799 -17.59 -26.97 -5.35
CA TYR A 799 -17.77 -28.39 -5.66
C TYR A 799 -17.89 -29.25 -4.40
N ILE A 800 -17.10 -28.97 -3.36
CA ILE A 800 -17.19 -29.66 -2.06
C ILE A 800 -18.59 -29.44 -1.47
N LEU A 801 -19.08 -28.20 -1.44
CA LEU A 801 -20.39 -27.85 -0.90
C LEU A 801 -21.54 -28.50 -1.69
N ASP A 802 -21.54 -28.36 -3.01
CA ASP A 802 -22.59 -28.87 -3.90
C ASP A 802 -22.73 -30.40 -3.85
N ASN A 803 -21.62 -31.10 -3.61
CA ASN A 803 -21.58 -32.55 -3.51
C ASN A 803 -21.70 -33.08 -2.08
N ASN A 804 -22.11 -32.24 -1.12
CA ASN A 804 -22.30 -32.57 0.29
C ASN A 804 -21.03 -33.16 0.92
N GLY A 805 -19.90 -32.50 0.71
CA GLY A 805 -18.63 -32.85 1.32
C GLY A 805 -18.77 -33.06 2.83
N THR A 806 -18.14 -34.12 3.35
CA THR A 806 -18.17 -34.46 4.78
C THR A 806 -16.75 -34.62 5.29
N TYR A 807 -16.39 -33.84 6.30
CA TYR A 807 -15.11 -33.95 6.99
C TYR A 807 -15.20 -34.96 8.15
N GLY A 808 -14.12 -35.72 8.36
CA GLY A 808 -14.00 -36.70 9.45
C GLY A 808 -13.91 -36.04 10.83
N THR A 809 -13.26 -34.88 10.88
CA THR A 809 -13.09 -33.99 12.04
C THR A 809 -13.65 -32.60 11.72
N ASN A 810 -14.10 -31.85 12.73
CA ASN A 810 -14.54 -30.44 12.62
C ASN A 810 -15.50 -30.08 11.48
N ASN A 811 -16.32 -31.02 11.00
CA ASN A 811 -17.18 -30.83 9.83
C ASN A 811 -18.06 -29.57 9.83
N THR A 812 -18.55 -29.13 10.99
CA THR A 812 -19.40 -27.91 11.02
C THR A 812 -18.56 -26.67 10.72
N ASP A 813 -17.38 -26.58 11.32
CA ASP A 813 -16.49 -25.43 11.23
C ASP A 813 -15.85 -25.40 9.83
N SER A 814 -15.38 -26.55 9.32
CA SER A 814 -14.86 -26.65 7.94
C SER A 814 -15.89 -26.26 6.87
N ILE A 815 -17.17 -26.60 7.05
CA ILE A 815 -18.22 -26.20 6.11
C ILE A 815 -18.52 -24.70 6.24
N ALA A 816 -18.48 -24.13 7.45
CA ALA A 816 -18.62 -22.69 7.63
C ALA A 816 -17.49 -21.94 6.92
N TYR A 817 -16.24 -22.34 7.15
CA TYR A 817 -15.06 -21.81 6.47
C TYR A 817 -15.18 -21.83 4.94
N LEU A 818 -15.64 -22.93 4.36
CA LEU A 818 -15.83 -23.02 2.90
C LEU A 818 -16.82 -21.97 2.37
N ASN A 819 -17.87 -21.62 3.12
CA ASN A 819 -18.80 -20.56 2.70
C ASN A 819 -18.15 -19.18 2.81
N ASP A 820 -17.43 -18.93 3.89
CA ASP A 820 -16.79 -17.64 4.14
C ASP A 820 -15.66 -17.37 3.13
N VAL A 821 -14.79 -18.35 2.89
CA VAL A 821 -13.65 -18.21 1.97
C VAL A 821 -14.10 -18.05 0.52
N ILE A 822 -15.24 -18.62 0.11
CA ILE A 822 -15.79 -18.40 -1.24
C ILE A 822 -16.15 -16.93 -1.44
N GLY A 823 -16.82 -16.31 -0.47
CA GLY A 823 -17.15 -14.88 -0.53
C GLY A 823 -15.90 -14.01 -0.64
N VAL A 824 -14.91 -14.26 0.24
CA VAL A 824 -13.64 -13.52 0.22
C VAL A 824 -12.90 -13.68 -1.11
N LEU A 825 -12.80 -14.91 -1.61
CA LEU A 825 -12.11 -15.18 -2.88
C LEU A 825 -12.83 -14.53 -4.06
N LEU A 826 -14.16 -14.46 -4.05
CA LEU A 826 -14.92 -13.79 -5.11
C LEU A 826 -14.72 -12.28 -5.06
N ASP A 827 -14.81 -11.67 -3.88
CA ASP A 827 -14.57 -10.23 -3.67
C ASP A 827 -13.12 -9.83 -4.01
N SER A 828 -12.13 -10.71 -3.77
CA SER A 828 -10.72 -10.43 -4.13
C SER A 828 -10.40 -10.70 -5.60
N THR A 829 -11.20 -11.51 -6.29
CA THR A 829 -10.92 -11.95 -7.67
C THR A 829 -11.62 -11.08 -8.71
N PHE A 830 -12.84 -10.61 -8.41
CA PHE A 830 -13.64 -9.82 -9.33
C PHE A 830 -13.74 -8.36 -8.89
N PRO A 831 -13.84 -7.42 -9.84
CA PRO A 831 -14.06 -6.02 -9.51
C PRO A 831 -15.44 -5.81 -8.90
N GLU A 832 -15.60 -4.69 -8.18
CA GLU A 832 -16.86 -4.26 -7.59
C GLU A 832 -17.97 -4.13 -8.67
N GLY A 833 -19.19 -4.52 -8.32
CA GLY A 833 -20.32 -4.56 -9.27
C GLY A 833 -20.48 -5.89 -10.04
N PHE A 834 -19.52 -6.81 -9.92
CA PHE A 834 -19.70 -8.19 -10.35
C PHE A 834 -20.67 -8.93 -9.41
N ILE A 835 -21.65 -9.65 -9.96
CA ILE A 835 -22.63 -10.38 -9.14
C ILE A 835 -22.03 -11.68 -8.62
N VAL A 836 -21.80 -11.69 -7.32
CA VAL A 836 -21.41 -12.85 -6.52
C VAL A 836 -22.69 -13.50 -5.98
N ASP A 837 -23.06 -14.68 -6.48
CA ASP A 837 -24.24 -15.45 -6.04
C ASP A 837 -23.92 -16.39 -4.86
#